data_AF-A0A7V3T4L1-F1
#
_entry.id   AF-A0A7V3T4L1-F1
#
_cell.length_a   1.000
_cell.length_b   1.000
_cell.length_c   1.000
_cell.angle_alpha   90.00
_cell.angle_beta   90.00
_cell.angle_gamma   90.00
#
_symmetry.space_group_name_H-M   'P 1'
#
loop_
_entity.id
_entity.type
_entity.pdbx_description
1 polymer ?
#
loop_
_entity_poly.entity_id
_entity_poly.type
_entity_poly.pdbx_seq_one_letter_code
_entity_poly.pdbx_strand_id
1 'polypeptide(L)'
;MKMVMVKGWTGLGVAAVLLGCANKAEPPEVPTTQAPVTTNYHGVQVTDPYQWLENGADPAVRTWTEAQNQCTRAYLDKLPDRPAIERKLKGLFERAAASYSSLQVCGRTVFALKFKPPAQQPILVRLRSPNDAASEQTVLDPNQLDPTGATSIDFYVPSPDARLVAVSLSQHGSEAGTLHFFDVETGREVGERIPRVQFPTAGGSVAWAADSAGVFYTRYPAPGERPPEESRFYQQVYFHKLGTPVAQDTYEIGQEFPRIAEIDLQTGPAGHVLASVANGDGGQVAHWLRGLDGQWRQITRFEDEIKHVEFGRDPLYIELPRDESLYLLSRRNAPNGRILRVPLAEPDLSRAQEVVPEGTNTIQTFRAAASGLYVVELVGGPALLRFYDWAAWPSRLAGATPGPSAELGHDTLPEEEAEQSAETEQDDSTGQGGGAAAAEAGPVSGGLVHGRVREVPLRGWVAVPELLVRRGDELLFRMVSFTEPATWYVYDPRSPNRITATQLRGRSPAPFYDVEVVRVFATSKDGTRVPMNIIQRKGTRLDGTNPTILYGYGGYGISLSPNFDFTRRVWLDQGGVFVVANLRGGGEYGEAWHQAGMLTRKQNVFDDFIACAEWLVRSNYTRPDKLAIWGASNGGLLVGAALTQRPDLFRAAVAQVGIFDMLRFELDPNGTFNATEFGSVRDPEQFKALYAYSPYHRVRNGTVYPAVFLLAGEHDGRVNPAHSRKMAARLQAASRSGRPVLLQVSSRSGHGLGTALEERIAQLTDVYAFLMDQLGIEYSLIERGPWAGGVTPTSAVVKARLAEPGLTARLVVSKSPLFRRPLYFGPVVSETNHYNIVRFELTGLEPDTLYHYALEINGRLDRRHRGQFRSFPDGPASFTFAFASCARTGSTSDIFDVIRRHRPLFFMNTGDFHYQDIGTNDLARYLDAYDRVLASPQQAELYRSTAFEYIWDDHDSGGNNVSRGGVALAAARAAYELYVPHYPLATNPGPAPIYHSFTVGRVKFIVTDLRSDKDGSRKRDDANKSMMGAVQKAWFKQQLLEANGKYPLICWVSSVPWIGEWGTNYYPIKTNVYGFIHHTNKALFRSEPRRSSWARTYPGDEDHWSVYSTERREIADFIKSNHIQGVCILHGDAHMLAADDGTHSDYATGGGAPVPVMGAAPLDKDPSIKGGPYSQGVYRVANAQTGEGGFGLVTVTDTGREIRVRFSGRNNKDQEKISLQFKVPVGRDALFARRRD
;
A
#
# COMPACT_ATOMS: atom_id res chain seq x y z
N MET A 1 -19.83 -46.56 75.22
CA MET A 1 -19.03 -46.52 73.98
C MET A 1 -19.96 -46.77 72.79
N LYS A 2 -20.14 -45.79 71.91
CA LYS A 2 -21.09 -45.79 70.77
C LYS A 2 -20.45 -44.93 69.64
N MET A 3 -20.53 -45.24 68.34
CA MET A 3 -21.72 -45.50 67.48
C MET A 3 -22.57 -44.21 67.41
N VAL A 4 -22.66 -43.49 66.28
CA VAL A 4 -23.57 -43.62 65.11
C VAL A 4 -23.08 -42.50 64.14
N MET A 5 -22.83 -42.67 62.83
CA MET A 5 -23.71 -42.95 61.66
C MET A 5 -24.67 -41.79 61.27
N VAL A 6 -25.44 -41.95 60.17
CA VAL A 6 -26.34 -40.99 59.47
C VAL A 6 -25.58 -40.06 58.49
N LYS A 7 -25.63 -40.19 57.14
CA LYS A 7 -26.72 -40.30 56.11
C LYS A 7 -27.51 -39.00 55.88
N GLY A 8 -27.57 -38.48 54.63
CA GLY A 8 -28.47 -37.34 54.33
C GLY A 8 -28.40 -36.67 52.94
N TRP A 9 -28.70 -37.40 51.88
CA TRP A 9 -29.37 -36.97 50.63
C TRP A 9 -29.27 -35.53 50.05
N THR A 10 -28.78 -35.45 48.81
CA THR A 10 -29.30 -34.72 47.63
C THR A 10 -29.93 -33.31 47.78
N GLY A 11 -29.31 -32.31 47.15
CA GLY A 11 -29.92 -31.04 46.74
C GLY A 11 -29.33 -30.57 45.40
N LEU A 12 -30.09 -29.82 44.58
CA LEU A 12 -29.67 -29.42 43.23
C LEU A 12 -28.57 -28.35 43.26
N GLY A 13 -27.44 -28.63 42.60
CA GLY A 13 -26.44 -27.62 42.22
C GLY A 13 -26.55 -27.29 40.73
N VAL A 14 -27.09 -26.12 40.39
CA VAL A 14 -27.15 -25.66 38.99
C VAL A 14 -25.74 -25.27 38.54
N ALA A 15 -25.14 -26.05 37.65
CA ALA A 15 -23.84 -25.75 37.04
C ALA A 15 -23.96 -24.58 36.05
N ALA A 16 -23.92 -23.36 36.57
CA ALA A 16 -23.86 -22.15 35.76
C ALA A 16 -22.54 -22.09 34.99
N VAL A 17 -22.60 -22.37 33.68
CA VAL A 17 -21.46 -22.18 32.77
C VAL A 17 -21.26 -20.67 32.59
N LEU A 18 -20.45 -20.09 33.46
CA LEU A 18 -19.91 -18.75 33.28
C LEU A 18 -19.08 -18.74 32.00
N LEU A 19 -19.58 -18.07 30.96
CA LEU A 19 -18.71 -17.68 29.86
C LEU A 19 -17.65 -16.73 30.42
N GLY A 20 -16.39 -17.10 30.25
CA GLY A 20 -15.25 -16.25 30.59
C GLY A 20 -15.20 -15.04 29.67
N CYS A 21 -16.01 -14.02 29.97
CA CYS A 21 -15.66 -12.64 29.63
C CYS A 21 -14.33 -12.35 30.32
N ALA A 22 -13.23 -12.33 29.54
CA ALA A 22 -11.99 -11.80 30.05
C ALA A 22 -12.23 -10.32 30.38
N ASN A 23 -12.21 -9.98 31.68
CA ASN A 23 -12.18 -8.58 32.09
C ASN A 23 -10.97 -7.94 31.39
N LYS A 24 -11.20 -6.95 30.51
CA LYS A 24 -10.11 -6.11 30.03
C LYS A 24 -9.45 -5.51 31.26
N ALA A 25 -8.15 -5.75 31.41
CA ALA A 25 -7.41 -5.22 32.54
C ALA A 25 -7.37 -3.70 32.41
N GLU A 26 -8.09 -3.00 33.28
CA GLU A 26 -7.93 -1.57 33.44
C GLU A 26 -6.49 -1.30 33.92
N PRO A 27 -5.79 -0.31 33.35
CA PRO A 27 -4.45 0.05 33.82
C PRO A 27 -4.55 0.54 35.28
N PRO A 28 -3.59 0.21 36.16
CA PRO A 28 -3.60 0.71 37.53
C PRO A 28 -3.44 2.23 37.52
N GLU A 29 -4.31 2.96 38.23
CA GLU A 29 -4.19 4.42 38.33
C GLU A 29 -2.87 4.82 38.98
N VAL A 30 -2.22 5.86 38.43
CA VAL A 30 -1.04 6.51 39.01
C VAL A 30 -1.49 7.85 39.59
N PRO A 31 -1.68 7.98 40.92
CA PRO A 31 -2.14 9.21 41.53
C PRO A 31 -1.20 10.37 41.22
N THR A 32 -1.72 11.43 40.61
CA THR A 32 -0.91 12.57 40.18
C THR A 32 -1.29 13.82 40.97
N THR A 33 -0.40 14.22 41.89
CA THR A 33 -0.53 15.42 42.72
C THR A 33 -0.75 16.65 41.87
N GLN A 34 -1.71 17.49 42.27
CA GLN A 34 -1.91 18.82 41.69
C GLN A 34 -1.13 19.85 42.52
N ALA A 35 -0.34 20.68 41.86
CA ALA A 35 0.35 21.82 42.45
C ALA A 35 0.04 23.08 41.61
N PRO A 36 -1.13 23.74 41.82
CA PRO A 36 -1.63 24.75 40.91
C PRO A 36 -0.80 26.04 40.92
N VAL A 37 -0.12 26.31 39.81
CA VAL A 37 0.48 27.63 39.51
C VAL A 37 -0.50 28.41 38.64
N THR A 38 -0.65 29.72 38.85
CA THR A 38 -1.50 30.56 37.99
C THR A 38 -0.68 31.69 37.37
N THR A 39 -0.75 31.81 36.05
CA THR A 39 -0.05 32.83 35.27
C THR A 39 -1.06 33.78 34.64
N ASN A 40 -0.76 35.07 34.65
CA ASN A 40 -1.55 36.10 33.98
C ASN A 40 -1.02 36.33 32.55
N TYR A 41 -1.83 36.05 31.54
CA TYR A 41 -1.54 36.36 30.14
C TYR A 41 -2.55 37.40 29.65
N HIS A 42 -2.12 38.65 29.45
CA HIS A 42 -2.95 39.76 28.93
C HIS A 42 -4.28 39.99 29.69
N GLY A 43 -4.30 39.73 31.01
CA GLY A 43 -5.50 39.81 31.86
C GLY A 43 -6.24 38.47 32.05
N VAL A 44 -5.87 37.43 31.30
CA VAL A 44 -6.43 36.08 31.43
C VAL A 44 -5.60 35.27 32.44
N GLN A 45 -6.24 34.93 33.56
CA GLN A 45 -5.67 34.02 34.56
C GLN A 45 -5.75 32.57 34.04
N VAL A 46 -4.60 31.94 33.81
CA VAL A 46 -4.52 30.52 33.42
C VAL A 46 -3.86 29.72 34.53
N THR A 47 -4.56 28.71 35.05
CA THR A 47 -4.07 27.84 36.12
C THR A 47 -3.58 26.50 35.57
N ASP A 48 -2.35 26.16 35.90
CA ASP A 48 -1.62 24.95 35.53
C ASP A 48 -1.44 24.04 36.77
N PRO A 49 -2.28 23.00 36.95
CA PRO A 49 -2.16 22.07 38.08
C PRO A 49 -0.96 21.12 38.00
N TYR A 50 -0.24 21.05 36.88
CA TYR A 50 0.79 20.03 36.63
C TYR A 50 2.14 20.60 36.19
N GLN A 51 2.38 21.90 36.39
CA GLN A 51 3.63 22.59 36.03
C GLN A 51 4.89 21.93 36.61
N TRP A 52 4.76 21.29 37.78
CA TRP A 52 5.86 20.56 38.42
C TRP A 52 6.43 19.42 37.56
N LEU A 53 5.66 18.87 36.60
CA LEU A 53 6.11 17.84 35.65
C LEU A 53 7.05 18.37 34.54
N GLU A 54 7.31 19.68 34.49
CA GLU A 54 8.23 20.29 33.50
C GLU A 54 9.70 20.00 33.82
N ASN A 55 10.06 19.89 35.11
CA ASN A 55 11.43 19.64 35.53
C ASN A 55 11.77 18.14 35.49
N GLY A 56 12.14 17.61 34.32
CA GLY A 56 12.59 16.20 34.18
C GLY A 56 13.86 15.83 34.97
N ALA A 57 14.58 16.80 35.54
CA ALA A 57 15.68 16.55 36.46
C ALA A 57 15.22 16.27 37.91
N ASP A 58 13.99 16.65 38.26
CA ASP A 58 13.42 16.46 39.60
C ASP A 58 13.19 14.96 39.93
N PRO A 59 13.67 14.44 41.07
CA PRO A 59 13.43 13.07 41.50
C PRO A 59 11.94 12.66 41.57
N ALA A 60 11.03 13.58 41.90
CA ALA A 60 9.60 13.33 41.94
C ALA A 60 9.02 13.13 40.53
N VAL A 61 9.46 13.93 39.55
CA VAL A 61 9.03 13.81 38.14
C VAL A 61 9.56 12.52 37.53
N ARG A 62 10.78 12.10 37.89
CA ARG A 62 11.36 10.81 37.48
C ARG A 62 10.59 9.63 38.07
N THR A 63 10.33 9.65 39.38
CA THR A 63 9.51 8.62 40.06
C THR A 63 8.12 8.51 39.46
N TRP A 64 7.47 9.65 39.17
CA TRP A 64 6.15 9.69 38.51
C TRP A 64 6.20 9.15 37.07
N THR A 65 7.22 9.53 36.29
CA THR A 65 7.39 9.06 34.91
C THR A 65 7.61 7.55 34.86
N GLU A 66 8.39 7.00 35.78
CA GLU A 66 8.61 5.56 35.89
C GLU A 66 7.36 4.81 36.35
N ALA A 67 6.56 5.37 37.27
CA ALA A 67 5.27 4.79 37.64
C ALA A 67 4.29 4.75 36.43
N GLN A 68 4.30 5.78 35.58
CA GLN A 68 3.52 5.81 34.33
C GLN A 68 4.03 4.77 33.31
N ASN A 69 5.35 4.63 33.14
CA ASN A 69 5.96 3.58 32.33
C ASN A 69 5.52 2.18 32.81
N GLN A 70 5.59 1.92 34.11
CA GLN A 70 5.19 0.64 34.72
C GLN A 70 3.69 0.36 34.55
N CYS A 71 2.83 1.38 34.71
CA CYS A 71 1.40 1.31 34.40
C CYS A 71 1.16 0.91 32.93
N THR A 72 1.85 1.57 31.99
CA THR A 72 1.78 1.29 30.56
C THR A 72 2.26 -0.12 30.21
N ARG A 73 3.37 -0.60 30.79
CA ARG A 73 3.81 -2.01 30.66
C ARG A 73 2.79 -2.99 31.23
N ALA A 74 2.29 -2.73 32.43
CA ALA A 74 1.31 -3.57 33.12
C ALA A 74 -0.03 -3.70 32.36
N TYR A 75 -0.30 -2.81 31.39
CA TYR A 75 -1.36 -2.97 30.40
C TYR A 75 -0.88 -3.71 29.14
N LEU A 76 0.16 -3.19 28.46
CA LEU A 76 0.60 -3.65 27.14
C LEU A 76 1.13 -5.09 27.14
N ASP A 77 1.92 -5.48 28.13
CA ASP A 77 2.53 -6.82 28.20
C ASP A 77 1.51 -7.93 28.55
N LYS A 78 0.28 -7.56 28.92
CA LYS A 78 -0.85 -8.48 29.09
C LYS A 78 -1.70 -8.64 27.82
N LEU A 79 -1.46 -7.86 26.76
CA LEU A 79 -2.20 -7.99 25.50
C LEU A 79 -1.76 -9.28 24.78
N PRO A 80 -2.65 -10.27 24.58
CA PRO A 80 -2.27 -11.60 24.09
C PRO A 80 -1.71 -11.60 22.66
N ASP A 81 -1.99 -10.55 21.89
CA ASP A 81 -1.55 -10.40 20.51
C ASP A 81 -0.20 -9.68 20.37
N ARG A 82 0.30 -9.02 21.42
CA ARG A 82 1.56 -8.27 21.41
C ARG A 82 2.75 -9.12 20.92
N PRO A 83 2.97 -10.37 21.40
CA PRO A 83 4.12 -11.17 20.94
C PRO A 83 4.04 -11.58 19.46
N ALA A 84 2.83 -11.81 18.94
CA ALA A 84 2.62 -12.17 17.54
C ALA A 84 2.86 -10.98 16.59
N ILE A 85 2.45 -9.78 17.02
CA ILE A 85 2.75 -8.51 16.35
C ILE A 85 4.27 -8.27 16.34
N GLU A 86 4.95 -8.46 17.48
CA GLU A 86 6.40 -8.28 17.60
C GLU A 86 7.18 -9.22 16.66
N ARG A 87 6.84 -10.52 16.63
CA ARG A 87 7.46 -11.49 15.71
C ARG A 87 7.22 -11.14 14.24
N LYS A 88 6.00 -10.73 13.86
CA LYS A 88 5.70 -10.30 12.48
C LYS A 88 6.53 -9.08 12.10
N LEU A 89 6.70 -8.10 12.99
CA LEU A 89 7.54 -6.92 12.75
C LEU A 89 9.03 -7.29 12.63
N LYS A 90 9.59 -8.02 13.60
CA LYS A 90 11.01 -8.46 13.58
C LYS A 90 11.33 -9.23 12.29
N GLY A 91 10.50 -10.22 11.93
CA GLY A 91 10.65 -10.97 10.68
C GLY A 91 10.48 -10.15 9.40
N LEU A 92 9.67 -9.08 9.40
CA LEU A 92 9.60 -8.14 8.28
C LEU A 92 10.89 -7.34 8.13
N PHE A 93 11.46 -6.82 9.23
CA PHE A 93 12.74 -6.12 9.20
C PHE A 93 13.88 -7.04 8.78
N GLU A 94 14.04 -8.23 9.38
CA GLU A 94 15.07 -9.23 9.03
C GLU A 94 15.12 -9.52 7.51
N ARG A 95 13.95 -9.71 6.90
CA ARG A 95 13.79 -9.96 5.45
C ARG A 95 13.91 -8.71 4.57
N ALA A 96 13.90 -7.50 5.12
CA ALA A 96 13.95 -6.27 4.33
C ALA A 96 15.27 -6.19 3.56
N ALA A 97 15.21 -5.81 2.28
CA ALA A 97 16.41 -5.56 1.49
C ALA A 97 17.13 -4.29 1.96
N ALA A 98 18.40 -4.13 1.57
CA ALA A 98 19.12 -2.89 1.79
C ALA A 98 18.41 -1.73 1.07
N SER A 99 18.23 -0.60 1.75
CA SER A 99 17.78 0.66 1.19
C SER A 99 18.91 1.69 1.20
N TYR A 100 18.89 2.60 0.23
CA TYR A 100 19.92 3.62 0.05
C TYR A 100 19.27 5.01 -0.05
N SER A 101 19.83 5.99 0.66
CA SER A 101 19.36 7.38 0.72
C SER A 101 20.52 8.34 1.00
N SER A 102 20.22 9.64 0.96
CA SER A 102 21.15 10.75 1.21
C SER A 102 22.32 10.76 0.21
N LEU A 103 22.10 10.30 -1.03
CA LEU A 103 23.17 10.09 -2.00
C LEU A 103 23.88 11.39 -2.38
N GLN A 104 25.20 11.31 -2.48
CA GLN A 104 26.08 12.41 -2.92
C GLN A 104 27.12 11.88 -3.92
N VAL A 105 27.61 12.73 -4.82
CA VAL A 105 28.52 12.34 -5.91
C VAL A 105 29.67 13.34 -6.03
N CYS A 106 30.89 12.87 -5.78
CA CYS A 106 32.12 13.66 -5.87
C CYS A 106 33.10 12.98 -6.83
N GLY A 107 33.48 13.69 -7.89
CA GLY A 107 34.31 13.16 -8.98
C GLY A 107 33.70 11.92 -9.64
N ARG A 108 34.20 10.73 -9.27
CA ARG A 108 33.73 9.43 -9.76
C ARG A 108 33.10 8.55 -8.67
N THR A 109 33.06 9.02 -7.43
CA THR A 109 32.59 8.27 -6.26
C THR A 109 31.16 8.65 -5.94
N VAL A 110 30.30 7.66 -5.68
CA VAL A 110 28.96 7.85 -5.11
C VAL A 110 29.03 7.48 -3.64
N PHE A 111 28.63 8.39 -2.76
CA PHE A 111 28.44 8.11 -1.34
C PHE A 111 26.95 7.92 -1.06
N ALA A 112 26.60 7.08 -0.08
CA ALA A 112 25.22 6.85 0.34
C ALA A 112 25.15 6.45 1.82
N LEU A 113 24.04 6.79 2.49
CA LEU A 113 23.60 6.03 3.66
C LEU A 113 22.92 4.74 3.20
N LYS A 114 23.38 3.61 3.71
CA LYS A 114 22.82 2.27 3.50
C LYS A 114 22.17 1.78 4.79
N PHE A 115 20.89 1.44 4.75
CA PHE A 115 20.22 0.76 5.85
C PHE A 115 19.85 -0.67 5.47
N LYS A 116 20.41 -1.65 6.18
CA LYS A 116 20.06 -3.08 6.07
C LYS A 116 19.83 -3.66 7.47
N PRO A 117 18.57 -3.79 7.91
CA PRO A 117 18.23 -4.52 9.12
C PRO A 117 18.80 -5.96 9.11
N PRO A 118 19.14 -6.56 10.27
CA PRO A 118 18.85 -6.09 11.63
C PRO A 118 19.89 -5.12 12.23
N ALA A 119 20.74 -4.47 11.42
CA ALA A 119 21.57 -3.37 11.92
C ALA A 119 20.70 -2.29 12.60
N GLN A 120 21.20 -1.72 13.71
CA GLN A 120 20.44 -0.75 14.51
C GLN A 120 20.36 0.61 13.81
N GLN A 121 21.42 0.97 13.08
CA GLN A 121 21.59 2.27 12.42
C GLN A 121 22.05 2.11 10.96
N PRO A 122 21.78 3.09 10.08
CA PRO A 122 22.38 3.16 8.75
C PRO A 122 23.91 3.28 8.82
N ILE A 123 24.58 2.74 7.81
CA ILE A 123 26.04 2.84 7.62
C ILE A 123 26.35 3.76 6.43
N LEU A 124 27.50 4.44 6.46
CA LEU A 124 27.98 5.23 5.34
C LEU A 124 28.84 4.37 4.41
N VAL A 125 28.46 4.33 3.13
CA VAL A 125 29.17 3.56 2.09
C VAL A 125 29.58 4.43 0.90
N ARG A 126 30.62 4.00 0.19
CA ARG A 126 31.05 4.51 -1.11
C ARG A 126 30.87 3.44 -2.20
N LEU A 127 30.55 3.86 -3.42
CA LEU A 127 30.39 3.00 -4.60
C LEU A 127 31.01 3.68 -5.84
N ARG A 128 31.36 2.90 -6.87
CA ARG A 128 31.83 3.41 -8.17
C ARG A 128 30.68 3.92 -9.07
N SER A 129 29.47 3.43 -8.85
CA SER A 129 28.29 3.67 -9.69
C SER A 129 27.01 3.19 -8.99
N PRO A 130 25.84 3.84 -9.16
CA PRO A 130 24.57 3.28 -8.68
C PRO A 130 24.16 2.01 -9.45
N ASN A 131 24.82 1.74 -10.58
CA ASN A 131 24.65 0.52 -11.38
C ASN A 131 25.68 -0.58 -11.07
N ASP A 132 26.49 -0.41 -10.02
CA ASP A 132 27.49 -1.38 -9.55
C ASP A 132 27.46 -1.47 -8.01
N ALA A 133 26.42 -2.10 -7.48
CA ALA A 133 26.26 -2.30 -6.03
C ALA A 133 27.27 -3.32 -5.46
N ALA A 134 27.98 -4.06 -6.31
CA ALA A 134 29.07 -4.94 -5.91
C ALA A 134 30.39 -4.17 -5.65
N SER A 135 30.48 -2.91 -6.11
CA SER A 135 31.62 -2.01 -5.82
C SER A 135 31.54 -1.29 -4.48
N GLU A 136 30.55 -1.61 -3.65
CA GLU A 136 30.33 -0.98 -2.35
C GLU A 136 31.49 -1.23 -1.36
N GLN A 137 31.90 -0.19 -0.65
CA GLN A 137 32.80 -0.26 0.49
C GLN A 137 32.27 0.61 1.64
N THR A 138 32.30 0.11 2.87
CA THR A 138 31.97 0.89 4.07
C THR A 138 33.03 1.96 4.31
N VAL A 139 32.60 3.17 4.63
CA VAL A 139 33.45 4.27 5.11
C VAL A 139 33.27 4.47 6.61
N LEU A 140 32.04 4.36 7.12
CA LEU A 140 31.74 4.36 8.55
C LEU A 140 30.56 3.44 8.89
N ASP A 141 30.71 2.64 9.94
CA ASP A 141 29.64 1.84 10.53
C ASP A 141 29.43 2.22 12.01
N PRO A 142 28.40 3.03 12.34
CA PRO A 142 28.12 3.40 13.73
C PRO A 142 27.74 2.20 14.61
N ASN A 143 27.28 1.08 14.04
CA ASN A 143 26.98 -0.14 14.80
C ASN A 143 28.25 -0.84 15.33
N GLN A 144 29.43 -0.51 14.76
CA GLN A 144 30.73 -0.98 15.27
C GLN A 144 31.33 -0.02 16.32
N LEU A 145 31.02 1.28 16.25
CA LEU A 145 31.36 2.24 17.29
C LEU A 145 30.51 2.02 18.56
N ASP A 146 29.24 1.68 18.37
CA ASP A 146 28.25 1.48 19.43
C ASP A 146 27.28 0.33 19.08
N PRO A 147 27.54 -0.89 19.58
CA PRO A 147 26.67 -2.04 19.40
C PRO A 147 25.26 -1.91 20.02
N THR A 148 25.02 -0.92 20.90
CA THR A 148 23.67 -0.64 21.42
C THR A 148 22.80 0.09 20.39
N GLY A 149 23.44 0.71 19.39
CA GLY A 149 22.79 1.49 18.36
C GLY A 149 22.27 2.86 18.83
N ALA A 150 22.78 3.40 19.95
CA ALA A 150 22.41 4.73 20.42
C ALA A 150 23.16 5.85 19.67
N THR A 151 24.33 5.56 19.11
CA THR A 151 25.13 6.49 18.30
C THR A 151 24.68 6.45 16.83
N SER A 152 24.38 7.60 16.23
CA SER A 152 23.82 7.70 14.88
C SER A 152 24.51 8.76 14.04
N ILE A 153 24.51 8.57 12.71
CA ILE A 153 24.90 9.60 11.74
C ILE A 153 23.72 10.54 11.53
N ASP A 154 23.92 11.83 11.82
CA ASP A 154 22.91 12.87 11.59
C ASP A 154 22.94 13.32 10.12
N PHE A 155 24.14 13.63 9.62
CA PHE A 155 24.44 13.97 8.23
C PHE A 155 25.91 13.67 7.91
N TYR A 156 26.27 13.70 6.62
CA TYR A 156 27.65 13.61 6.16
C TYR A 156 27.88 14.48 4.91
N VAL A 157 29.11 14.93 4.71
CA VAL A 157 29.54 15.68 3.51
C VAL A 157 30.95 15.21 3.10
N PRO A 158 31.13 14.58 1.91
CA PRO A 158 32.43 14.15 1.40
C PRO A 158 33.24 15.33 0.86
N SER A 159 34.57 15.22 0.87
CA SER A 159 35.46 16.24 0.30
C SER A 159 35.34 16.31 -1.23
N PRO A 160 35.61 17.47 -1.87
CA PRO A 160 35.66 17.61 -3.32
C PRO A 160 36.58 16.59 -4.02
N ASP A 161 37.71 16.23 -3.41
CA ASP A 161 38.64 15.20 -3.92
C ASP A 161 38.22 13.75 -3.60
N ALA A 162 37.12 13.57 -2.85
CA ALA A 162 36.56 12.31 -2.37
C ALA A 162 37.52 11.43 -1.52
N ARG A 163 38.56 12.01 -0.92
CA ARG A 163 39.47 11.31 0.02
C ARG A 163 39.03 11.37 1.48
N LEU A 164 38.31 12.40 1.88
CA LEU A 164 37.81 12.58 3.24
C LEU A 164 36.29 12.66 3.26
N VAL A 165 35.69 12.41 4.41
CA VAL A 165 34.28 12.72 4.68
C VAL A 165 34.11 13.30 6.07
N ALA A 166 33.39 14.42 6.14
CA ALA A 166 32.93 15.00 7.40
C ALA A 166 31.59 14.36 7.78
N VAL A 167 31.41 13.94 9.02
CA VAL A 167 30.24 13.20 9.50
C VAL A 167 29.81 13.74 10.86
N SER A 168 28.55 14.17 10.99
CA SER A 168 27.98 14.51 12.31
C SER A 168 27.47 13.24 12.98
N LEU A 169 27.89 13.02 14.22
CA LEU A 169 27.41 11.97 15.09
C LEU A 169 26.72 12.55 16.31
N SER A 170 25.57 11.99 16.67
CA SER A 170 24.87 12.23 17.93
C SER A 170 24.58 10.92 18.67
N GLN A 171 24.21 11.01 19.95
CA GLN A 171 23.95 9.85 20.82
C GLN A 171 22.54 9.89 21.42
N HIS A 172 21.97 8.70 21.65
CA HIS A 172 20.64 8.46 22.23
C HIS A 172 19.47 9.14 21.49
N GLY A 173 19.66 9.51 20.22
CA GLY A 173 18.69 10.28 19.43
C GLY A 173 18.52 11.74 19.89
N SER A 174 19.51 12.29 20.61
CA SER A 174 19.49 13.67 21.12
C SER A 174 19.69 14.75 20.05
N GLU A 175 20.17 14.37 18.86
CA GLU A 175 20.49 15.27 17.73
C GLU A 175 21.57 16.34 18.07
N ALA A 176 22.27 16.16 19.19
CA ALA A 176 23.40 16.99 19.62
C ALA A 176 24.68 16.63 18.85
N GLY A 177 24.77 17.12 17.61
CA GLY A 177 25.81 16.76 16.64
C GLY A 177 27.22 17.22 17.01
N THR A 178 28.15 16.25 17.02
CA THR A 178 29.60 16.48 16.98
C THR A 178 30.11 16.06 15.60
N LEU A 179 30.92 16.91 14.97
CA LEU A 179 31.50 16.62 13.65
C LEU A 179 32.84 15.91 13.77
N HIS A 180 32.98 14.84 13.00
CA HIS A 180 34.16 13.99 12.88
C HIS A 180 34.63 13.97 11.42
N PHE A 181 35.91 13.68 11.16
CA PHE A 181 36.43 13.46 9.81
C PHE A 181 36.95 12.03 9.67
N PHE A 182 36.66 11.39 8.53
CA PHE A 182 37.11 10.03 8.24
C PHE A 182 37.83 9.98 6.88
N ASP A 183 38.92 9.20 6.83
CA ASP A 183 39.60 8.84 5.59
C ASP A 183 38.80 7.78 4.81
N VAL A 184 38.52 8.05 3.54
CA VAL A 184 37.57 7.31 2.70
C VAL A 184 38.15 5.99 2.16
N GLU A 185 39.46 5.78 2.22
CA GLU A 185 40.10 4.53 1.80
C GLU A 185 40.33 3.55 2.96
N THR A 186 40.65 4.06 4.15
CA THR A 186 40.98 3.26 5.35
C THR A 186 39.87 3.20 6.40
N GLY A 187 38.85 4.06 6.31
CA GLY A 187 37.75 4.16 7.29
C GLY A 187 38.17 4.70 8.66
N ARG A 188 39.36 5.31 8.76
CA ARG A 188 39.93 5.81 10.02
C ARG A 188 39.49 7.24 10.30
N GLU A 189 39.17 7.51 11.56
CA GLU A 189 38.97 8.88 12.05
C GLU A 189 40.29 9.66 12.00
N VAL A 190 40.22 10.94 11.59
CA VAL A 190 41.34 11.86 11.45
C VAL A 190 40.97 13.27 11.93
N GLY A 191 41.97 14.08 12.30
CA GLY A 191 41.76 15.45 12.79
C GLY A 191 41.25 15.54 14.23
N GLU A 192 40.79 16.73 14.62
CA GLU A 192 40.06 16.95 15.88
C GLU A 192 38.55 16.86 15.67
N ARG A 193 37.81 16.61 16.77
CA ARG A 193 36.34 16.56 16.79
C ARG A 193 35.78 17.93 17.11
N ILE A 194 34.79 18.38 16.34
CA ILE A 194 34.18 19.71 16.49
C ILE A 194 32.81 19.55 17.18
N PRO A 195 32.65 19.93 18.46
CA PRO A 195 31.38 19.81 19.18
C PRO A 195 30.44 20.99 18.91
N ARG A 196 29.15 20.81 19.24
CA ARG A 196 28.07 21.81 19.07
C ARG A 196 27.86 22.25 17.61
N VAL A 197 28.10 21.35 16.66
CA VAL A 197 27.77 21.62 15.25
C VAL A 197 26.26 21.64 15.05
N GLN A 198 25.53 20.87 15.88
CA GLN A 198 24.08 20.98 16.01
C GLN A 198 23.58 20.81 17.45
N PHE A 199 22.60 21.66 17.85
CA PHE A 199 21.61 21.53 18.93
C PHE A 199 20.99 22.92 19.21
N PRO A 200 19.66 23.13 19.28
CA PRO A 200 18.61 22.16 19.62
C PRO A 200 17.67 21.77 18.46
N THR A 201 17.84 22.35 17.28
CA THR A 201 16.90 22.20 16.16
C THR A 201 17.18 20.93 15.34
N ALA A 202 16.70 20.86 14.09
CA ALA A 202 17.01 19.78 13.14
C ALA A 202 18.18 20.13 12.20
N GLY A 203 19.36 19.53 12.42
CA GLY A 203 20.48 19.60 11.47
C GLY A 203 21.38 20.83 11.61
N GLY A 204 22.68 20.58 11.72
CA GLY A 204 23.73 21.55 11.40
C GLY A 204 24.22 21.31 9.97
N SER A 205 25.12 22.16 9.47
CA SER A 205 25.61 22.05 8.09
C SER A 205 27.11 22.32 7.96
N VAL A 206 27.68 21.81 6.86
CA VAL A 206 29.12 21.77 6.58
C VAL A 206 29.37 21.92 5.09
N ALA A 207 30.17 22.91 4.69
CA ALA A 207 30.66 23.07 3.33
C ALA A 207 32.18 22.90 3.30
N TRP A 208 32.70 22.03 2.43
CA TRP A 208 34.14 21.90 2.24
C TRP A 208 34.70 23.10 1.46
N ALA A 209 35.92 23.53 1.80
CA ALA A 209 36.72 24.36 0.91
C ALA A 209 37.03 23.59 -0.38
N ALA A 210 37.09 24.31 -1.51
CA ALA A 210 37.25 23.70 -2.84
C ALA A 210 38.59 22.94 -3.01
N ASP A 211 39.60 23.25 -2.20
CA ASP A 211 40.91 22.57 -2.15
C ASP A 211 40.93 21.37 -1.19
N SER A 212 39.83 21.08 -0.49
CA SER A 212 39.70 20.07 0.58
C SER A 212 40.60 20.30 1.81
N ALA A 213 41.17 21.49 2.02
CA ALA A 213 42.09 21.78 3.13
C ALA A 213 41.39 22.14 4.46
N GLY A 214 40.08 22.31 4.45
CA GLY A 214 39.26 22.68 5.60
C GLY A 214 37.77 22.71 5.30
N VAL A 215 36.97 23.02 6.31
CA VAL A 215 35.51 23.10 6.22
C VAL A 215 34.96 24.38 6.86
N PHE A 216 33.96 24.98 6.20
CA PHE A 216 33.02 25.90 6.82
C PHE A 216 31.96 25.07 7.53
N TYR A 217 31.63 25.39 8.78
CA TYR A 217 30.71 24.60 9.59
C TYR A 217 29.85 25.49 10.50
N THR A 218 28.62 25.02 10.79
CA THR A 218 27.73 25.66 11.75
C THR A 218 28.13 25.38 13.19
N ARG A 219 28.05 26.35 14.10
CA ARG A 219 28.43 26.20 15.50
C ARG A 219 27.48 26.95 16.42
N TYR A 220 27.04 26.30 17.50
CA TYR A 220 26.36 26.97 18.61
C TYR A 220 27.34 27.46 19.68
N PRO A 221 27.01 28.54 20.43
CA PRO A 221 27.91 29.19 21.39
C PRO A 221 28.51 28.25 22.45
N ALA A 222 29.77 28.49 22.81
CA ALA A 222 30.44 27.79 23.89
C ALA A 222 29.98 28.26 25.27
N PRO A 223 30.11 27.42 26.32
CA PRO A 223 29.99 27.88 27.70
C PRO A 223 30.93 29.07 27.97
N GLY A 224 30.36 30.22 28.34
CA GLY A 224 31.11 31.46 28.56
C GLY A 224 31.16 32.43 27.38
N GLU A 225 30.82 32.00 26.14
CA GLU A 225 30.64 32.93 25.00
C GLU A 225 29.31 33.70 25.11
N ARG A 226 28.30 33.11 25.78
CA ARG A 226 26.98 33.69 26.04
C ARG A 226 26.42 33.20 27.40
N PRO A 227 25.37 33.85 27.94
CA PRO A 227 24.60 33.33 29.07
C PRO A 227 24.09 31.89 28.81
N PRO A 228 23.97 31.02 29.82
CA PRO A 228 23.56 29.63 29.64
C PRO A 228 22.22 29.44 28.90
N GLU A 229 21.27 30.33 29.14
CA GLU A 229 19.95 30.39 28.47
C GLU A 229 20.02 30.79 26.98
N GLU A 230 21.13 31.38 26.55
CA GLU A 230 21.39 31.74 25.15
C GLU A 230 22.27 30.72 24.40
N SER A 231 22.83 29.72 25.09
CA SER A 231 23.75 28.71 24.50
C SER A 231 23.14 27.82 23.40
N ARG A 232 21.81 27.92 23.20
CA ARG A 232 20.99 27.15 22.24
C ARG A 232 20.47 28.02 21.08
N PHE A 233 21.01 29.22 20.95
CA PHE A 233 20.59 30.26 20.02
C PHE A 233 21.82 30.89 19.37
N TYR A 234 21.63 31.73 18.35
CA TYR A 234 22.73 32.36 17.61
C TYR A 234 23.72 31.34 17.02
N GLN A 235 23.22 30.42 16.19
CA GLN A 235 24.09 29.57 15.36
C GLN A 235 24.95 30.46 14.45
N GLN A 236 26.23 30.14 14.31
CA GLN A 236 27.23 30.93 13.56
C GLN A 236 28.06 30.03 12.65
N VAL A 237 28.73 30.62 11.65
CA VAL A 237 29.64 29.92 10.74
C VAL A 237 31.09 30.15 11.16
N TYR A 238 31.83 29.05 11.25
CA TYR A 238 33.28 29.03 11.50
C TYR A 238 34.00 28.26 10.39
N PHE A 239 35.28 28.55 10.18
CA PHE A 239 36.16 27.79 9.31
C PHE A 239 37.18 27.00 10.12
N HIS A 240 37.11 25.66 10.01
CA HIS A 240 38.12 24.74 10.54
C HIS A 240 39.14 24.40 9.46
N LYS A 241 40.42 24.61 9.76
CA LYS A 241 41.52 24.13 8.91
C LYS A 241 42.00 22.77 9.41
N LEU A 242 42.10 21.80 8.50
CA LEU A 242 42.54 20.46 8.88
C LEU A 242 43.96 20.48 9.44
N GLY A 243 44.14 19.82 10.59
CA GLY A 243 45.43 19.72 11.29
C GLY A 243 45.75 20.89 12.23
N THR A 244 44.87 21.88 12.40
CA THR A 244 44.95 22.86 13.50
C THR A 244 43.95 22.53 14.61
N PRO A 245 44.21 22.91 15.88
CA PRO A 245 43.24 22.71 16.96
C PRO A 245 41.95 23.51 16.77
N VAL A 246 40.80 22.98 17.16
CA VAL A 246 39.46 23.62 17.02
C VAL A 246 39.39 24.98 17.75
N ALA A 247 40.22 25.18 18.78
CA ALA A 247 40.36 26.47 19.46
C ALA A 247 41.04 27.57 18.61
N GLN A 248 41.50 27.26 17.40
CA GLN A 248 42.08 28.20 16.43
C GLN A 248 41.17 28.44 15.21
N ASP A 249 39.96 27.87 15.20
CA ASP A 249 39.00 28.02 14.09
C ASP A 249 38.57 29.49 13.90
N THR A 250 38.58 29.94 12.66
CA THR A 250 38.26 31.34 12.30
C THR A 250 36.76 31.56 12.29
N TYR A 251 36.27 32.60 12.96
CA TYR A 251 34.88 33.07 12.80
C TYR A 251 34.67 33.66 11.40
N GLU A 252 33.59 33.27 10.71
CA GLU A 252 33.30 33.70 9.35
C GLU A 252 32.08 34.65 9.27
N ILE A 253 30.90 34.23 9.77
CA ILE A 253 29.66 35.03 9.73
C ILE A 253 28.61 34.56 10.76
N GLY A 254 27.64 35.40 11.13
CA GLY A 254 26.45 35.03 11.90
C GLY A 254 26.20 35.82 13.19
N GLN A 255 26.95 36.88 13.46
CA GLN A 255 26.63 37.84 14.52
C GLN A 255 25.45 38.75 14.15
N GLU A 256 25.18 38.91 12.86
CA GLU A 256 24.06 39.67 12.28
C GLU A 256 22.80 38.84 12.05
N PHE A 257 22.87 37.52 12.17
CA PHE A 257 21.74 36.62 11.92
C PHE A 257 20.69 36.67 13.05
N PRO A 258 19.43 36.28 12.80
CA PRO A 258 18.41 36.18 13.84
C PRO A 258 18.84 35.32 15.03
N ARG A 259 18.28 35.61 16.22
CA ARG A 259 18.48 34.78 17.43
C ARG A 259 18.14 33.30 17.21
N ILE A 260 17.14 33.03 16.38
CA ILE A 260 16.65 31.71 15.98
C ILE A 260 17.14 31.30 14.58
N ALA A 261 18.34 31.73 14.20
CA ALA A 261 18.95 31.36 12.93
C ALA A 261 19.28 29.86 12.86
N GLU A 262 18.93 29.25 11.74
CA GLU A 262 19.33 27.90 11.35
C GLU A 262 19.95 27.98 9.94
N ILE A 263 21.14 27.39 9.76
CA ILE A 263 22.01 27.68 8.61
C ILE A 263 22.31 26.38 7.84
N ASP A 264 22.00 26.37 6.54
CA ASP A 264 22.53 25.38 5.61
C ASP A 264 23.69 25.97 4.77
N LEU A 265 24.73 25.17 4.53
CA LEU A 265 25.98 25.56 3.88
C LEU A 265 26.23 24.73 2.62
N GLN A 266 26.41 25.39 1.47
CA GLN A 266 26.66 24.72 0.19
C GLN A 266 27.95 25.23 -0.47
N THR A 267 28.89 24.33 -0.76
CA THR A 267 30.07 24.63 -1.59
C THR A 267 29.66 24.88 -3.04
N GLY A 268 30.01 26.04 -3.57
CA GLY A 268 29.76 26.47 -4.95
C GLY A 268 30.98 26.37 -5.88
N PRO A 269 30.83 26.75 -7.17
CA PRO A 269 31.93 26.73 -8.14
C PRO A 269 33.03 27.73 -7.78
N ALA A 270 34.26 27.41 -8.18
CA ALA A 270 35.48 28.21 -7.97
C ALA A 270 35.86 28.54 -6.50
N GLY A 271 35.15 28.02 -5.50
CA GLY A 271 35.40 28.30 -4.08
C GLY A 271 34.41 29.26 -3.42
N HIS A 272 33.31 29.60 -4.11
CA HIS A 272 32.16 30.25 -3.46
C HIS A 272 31.55 29.34 -2.39
N VAL A 273 30.90 29.94 -1.39
CA VAL A 273 30.08 29.22 -0.41
C VAL A 273 28.76 29.97 -0.24
N LEU A 274 27.64 29.26 -0.30
CA LEU A 274 26.32 29.78 0.02
C LEU A 274 25.99 29.44 1.47
N ALA A 275 25.43 30.41 2.21
CA ALA A 275 24.77 30.20 3.48
C ALA A 275 23.30 30.56 3.34
N SER A 276 22.42 29.58 3.50
CA SER A 276 20.96 29.72 3.51
C SER A 276 20.50 29.77 4.96
N VAL A 277 20.01 30.91 5.43
CA VAL A 277 19.69 31.17 6.84
C VAL A 277 18.19 31.27 7.01
N ALA A 278 17.59 30.31 7.71
CA ALA A 278 16.20 30.35 8.13
C ALA A 278 16.01 31.20 9.40
N ASN A 279 14.83 31.80 9.55
CA ASN A 279 14.40 32.49 10.77
C ASN A 279 13.45 31.58 11.58
N GLY A 280 13.96 30.44 12.04
CA GLY A 280 13.18 29.36 12.66
C GLY A 280 12.24 28.62 11.70
N ASP A 281 11.42 27.72 12.26
CA ASP A 281 10.64 26.73 11.50
C ASP A 281 9.51 27.31 10.61
N GLY A 282 9.18 28.60 10.72
CA GLY A 282 8.10 29.27 9.99
C GLY A 282 8.34 29.48 8.49
N GLY A 283 9.46 29.00 7.95
CA GLY A 283 9.72 28.97 6.51
C GLY A 283 10.18 30.30 5.89
N GLN A 284 10.61 31.27 6.68
CA GLN A 284 11.32 32.46 6.21
C GLN A 284 12.80 32.14 6.04
N VAL A 285 13.37 32.39 4.85
CA VAL A 285 14.80 32.15 4.54
C VAL A 285 15.41 33.39 3.86
N ALA A 286 16.66 33.70 4.19
CA ALA A 286 17.49 34.71 3.55
C ALA A 286 18.88 34.10 3.24
N HIS A 287 19.60 34.65 2.27
CA HIS A 287 20.79 33.99 1.70
C HIS A 287 21.99 34.92 1.63
N TRP A 288 23.17 34.38 1.97
CA TRP A 288 24.47 35.05 1.91
C TRP A 288 25.45 34.25 1.03
N LEU A 289 26.23 34.94 0.21
CA LEU A 289 27.25 34.36 -0.66
C LEU A 289 28.65 34.83 -0.24
N ARG A 290 29.55 33.88 0.00
CA ARG A 290 30.99 34.13 0.18
C ARG A 290 31.66 34.25 -1.19
N GLY A 291 32.22 35.42 -1.48
CA GLY A 291 32.97 35.69 -2.71
C GLY A 291 34.36 35.05 -2.71
N LEU A 292 35.01 35.07 -3.88
CA LEU A 292 36.41 34.63 -4.05
C LEU A 292 37.43 35.54 -3.34
N ASP A 293 37.02 36.75 -2.96
CA ASP A 293 37.73 37.67 -2.07
C ASP A 293 37.59 37.33 -0.57
N GLY A 294 36.89 36.22 -0.27
CA GLY A 294 36.60 35.77 1.09
C GLY A 294 35.52 36.58 1.80
N GLN A 295 34.90 37.57 1.15
CA GLN A 295 33.89 38.43 1.79
C GLN A 295 32.48 37.86 1.60
N TRP A 296 31.76 37.70 2.70
CA TRP A 296 30.34 37.36 2.69
C TRP A 296 29.47 38.57 2.31
N ARG A 297 28.46 38.34 1.48
CA ARG A 297 27.51 39.36 1.00
C ARG A 297 26.08 38.82 1.12
N GLN A 298 25.16 39.57 1.72
CA GLN A 298 23.74 39.23 1.67
C GLN A 298 23.22 39.39 0.24
N ILE A 299 22.63 38.34 -0.33
CA ILE A 299 22.11 38.33 -1.71
C ILE A 299 20.57 38.31 -1.77
N THR A 300 19.90 37.92 -0.68
CA THR A 300 18.43 37.96 -0.55
C THR A 300 18.02 38.25 0.89
N ARG A 301 16.81 38.78 1.09
CA ARG A 301 16.18 39.04 2.40
C ARG A 301 14.95 38.14 2.61
N PHE A 302 14.43 38.09 3.83
CA PHE A 302 13.24 37.31 4.16
C PHE A 302 12.00 37.79 3.37
N GLU A 303 11.94 39.09 3.07
CA GLU A 303 10.87 39.76 2.32
C GLU A 303 10.93 39.51 0.80
N ASP A 304 11.99 38.85 0.31
CA ASP A 304 12.10 38.41 -1.09
C ASP A 304 11.46 37.02 -1.33
N GLU A 305 11.06 36.35 -0.25
CA GLU A 305 10.40 35.04 -0.21
C GLU A 305 11.10 33.96 -1.07
N ILE A 306 12.43 34.00 -1.12
CA ILE A 306 13.23 32.94 -1.71
C ILE A 306 13.30 31.76 -0.73
N LYS A 307 12.91 30.56 -1.18
CA LYS A 307 12.79 29.36 -0.34
C LYS A 307 13.88 28.31 -0.61
N HIS A 308 14.59 28.42 -1.74
CA HIS A 308 15.71 27.54 -2.12
C HIS A 308 16.58 28.24 -3.18
N VAL A 309 17.91 28.05 -3.10
CA VAL A 309 18.89 28.52 -4.09
C VAL A 309 19.78 27.35 -4.49
N GLU A 310 20.15 27.27 -5.77
CA GLU A 310 21.08 26.26 -6.30
C GLU A 310 22.02 26.93 -7.32
N PHE A 311 23.30 26.58 -7.28
CA PHE A 311 24.30 27.07 -8.24
C PHE A 311 24.07 26.47 -9.64
N GLY A 312 24.30 27.28 -10.68
CA GLY A 312 24.42 26.79 -12.06
C GLY A 312 25.55 25.75 -12.20
N ARG A 313 25.42 24.81 -13.14
CA ARG A 313 26.37 23.70 -13.32
C ARG A 313 27.00 23.68 -14.71
N ASP A 314 28.23 23.18 -14.78
CA ASP A 314 28.98 23.02 -16.02
C ASP A 314 28.70 21.63 -16.66
N PRO A 315 28.49 21.51 -17.99
CA PRO A 315 28.39 20.23 -18.68
C PRO A 315 29.54 19.24 -18.43
N LEU A 316 30.75 19.75 -18.22
CA LEU A 316 31.95 18.95 -18.03
C LEU A 316 32.82 19.59 -16.94
N TYR A 317 33.49 18.78 -16.11
CA TYR A 317 34.47 19.29 -15.14
C TYR A 317 35.72 19.93 -15.77
N ILE A 318 35.76 20.09 -17.11
CA ILE A 318 36.84 20.67 -17.92
C ILE A 318 36.20 21.35 -19.16
N GLU A 319 36.57 22.61 -19.40
CA GLU A 319 36.41 23.40 -20.66
C GLU A 319 35.02 23.93 -21.10
N LEU A 320 34.61 25.03 -20.45
CA LEU A 320 34.01 26.29 -21.00
C LEU A 320 32.68 26.28 -21.81
N PRO A 321 31.75 27.24 -21.55
CA PRO A 321 31.53 28.04 -20.34
C PRO A 321 30.32 27.53 -19.54
N ARG A 322 30.58 27.07 -18.31
CA ARG A 322 30.14 27.72 -17.07
C ARG A 322 28.83 28.52 -17.17
N ASP A 323 27.76 27.98 -16.60
CA ASP A 323 26.64 28.81 -16.18
C ASP A 323 26.96 29.49 -14.85
N GLU A 324 27.64 30.64 -14.91
CA GLU A 324 27.99 31.47 -13.75
C GLU A 324 26.76 32.20 -13.19
N SER A 325 25.82 31.43 -12.65
CA SER A 325 24.50 31.89 -12.18
C SER A 325 24.12 31.29 -10.83
N LEU A 326 23.21 31.97 -10.14
CA LEU A 326 22.37 31.40 -9.10
C LEU A 326 20.93 31.27 -9.62
N TYR A 327 20.31 30.13 -9.32
CA TYR A 327 18.88 29.90 -9.53
C TYR A 327 18.15 29.98 -8.20
N LEU A 328 16.97 30.58 -8.16
CA LEU A 328 16.24 30.89 -6.92
C LEU A 328 14.75 30.53 -7.04
N LEU A 329 14.23 29.69 -6.14
CA LEU A 329 12.80 29.42 -6.01
C LEU A 329 12.15 30.54 -5.19
N SER A 330 11.40 31.43 -5.86
CA SER A 330 10.66 32.52 -5.22
C SER A 330 9.19 32.17 -5.04
N ARG A 331 8.62 32.52 -3.87
CA ARG A 331 7.17 32.55 -3.61
C ARG A 331 6.54 33.94 -3.80
N ARG A 332 7.37 34.98 -3.96
CA ARG A 332 6.93 36.38 -3.96
C ARG A 332 6.04 36.67 -5.16
N ASN A 333 4.77 36.93 -4.89
CA ASN A 333 3.69 37.04 -5.88
C ASN A 333 3.52 35.76 -6.75
N ALA A 334 3.89 34.60 -6.21
CA ALA A 334 3.87 33.29 -6.86
C ALA A 334 3.79 32.15 -5.81
N PRO A 335 2.68 31.94 -5.09
CA PRO A 335 2.58 30.97 -3.99
C PRO A 335 2.87 29.50 -4.39
N ASN A 336 2.54 29.06 -5.61
CA ASN A 336 2.93 27.76 -6.16
C ASN A 336 4.42 27.72 -6.57
N GLY A 337 5.06 28.87 -6.70
CA GLY A 337 6.49 29.03 -6.86
C GLY A 337 6.92 29.20 -8.31
N ARG A 338 7.93 30.04 -8.51
CA ARG A 338 8.62 30.27 -9.78
C ARG A 338 10.13 30.20 -9.58
N ILE A 339 10.89 29.91 -10.64
CA ILE A 339 12.35 29.89 -10.59
C ILE A 339 12.90 31.11 -11.34
N LEU A 340 13.72 31.88 -10.64
CA LEU A 340 14.47 33.03 -11.12
C LEU A 340 15.94 32.66 -11.36
N ARG A 341 16.65 33.44 -12.16
CA ARG A 341 18.10 33.32 -12.45
C ARG A 341 18.76 34.69 -12.32
N VAL A 342 19.88 34.77 -11.60
CA VAL A 342 20.76 35.95 -11.52
C VAL A 342 22.21 35.56 -11.82
N PRO A 343 23.06 36.47 -12.31
CA PRO A 343 24.51 36.23 -12.42
C PRO A 343 25.13 35.92 -11.05
N LEU A 344 26.10 35.00 -11.00
CA LEU A 344 26.81 34.65 -9.76
C LEU A 344 27.77 35.77 -9.31
N ALA A 345 28.37 36.50 -10.27
CA ALA A 345 29.28 37.62 -9.99
C ALA A 345 28.56 38.88 -9.47
N GLU A 346 27.35 39.15 -9.96
CA GLU A 346 26.47 40.23 -9.51
C GLU A 346 25.04 39.69 -9.27
N PRO A 347 24.78 39.03 -8.12
CA PRO A 347 23.49 38.40 -7.81
C PRO A 347 22.42 39.41 -7.38
N ASP A 348 22.13 40.37 -8.26
CA ASP A 348 21.16 41.45 -8.07
C ASP A 348 19.73 40.97 -8.42
N LEU A 349 18.88 40.80 -7.40
CA LEU A 349 17.47 40.41 -7.58
C LEU A 349 16.67 41.39 -8.47
N SER A 350 17.04 42.67 -8.55
CA SER A 350 16.33 43.63 -9.41
C SER A 350 16.56 43.37 -10.91
N ARG A 351 17.60 42.57 -11.24
CA ARG A 351 17.95 42.12 -12.60
C ARG A 351 17.57 40.65 -12.83
N ALA A 352 16.82 40.03 -11.93
CA ALA A 352 16.52 38.60 -11.99
C ALA A 352 15.65 38.24 -13.21
N GLN A 353 16.11 37.25 -13.96
CA GLN A 353 15.41 36.69 -15.11
C GLN A 353 14.50 35.55 -14.65
N GLU A 354 13.20 35.62 -14.94
CA GLU A 354 12.31 34.47 -14.71
C GLU A 354 12.61 33.37 -15.75
N VAL A 355 12.84 32.14 -15.28
CA VAL A 355 13.24 30.99 -16.11
C VAL A 355 12.29 29.79 -16.01
N VAL A 356 11.51 29.71 -14.93
CA VAL A 356 10.32 28.86 -14.84
C VAL A 356 9.20 29.70 -14.21
N PRO A 357 8.12 30.03 -14.96
CA PRO A 357 7.00 30.77 -14.43
C PRO A 357 6.20 29.94 -13.42
N GLU A 358 5.30 30.60 -12.67
CA GLU A 358 4.36 29.90 -11.80
C GLU A 358 3.40 28.99 -12.59
N GLY A 359 3.11 27.81 -12.04
CA GLY A 359 2.15 26.86 -12.59
C GLY A 359 0.98 26.56 -11.65
N THR A 360 0.06 25.70 -12.09
CA THR A 360 -1.06 25.19 -11.27
C THR A 360 -0.61 24.27 -10.14
N ASN A 361 0.58 23.67 -10.28
CA ASN A 361 1.19 22.75 -9.33
C ASN A 361 2.26 23.48 -8.52
N THR A 362 2.46 23.05 -7.28
CA THR A 362 3.48 23.65 -6.43
C THR A 362 4.88 23.14 -6.77
N ILE A 363 5.81 24.01 -7.17
CA ILE A 363 7.23 23.66 -7.22
C ILE A 363 7.71 23.36 -5.79
N GLN A 364 8.15 22.12 -5.54
CA GLN A 364 8.67 21.68 -4.25
C GLN A 364 10.17 21.96 -4.13
N THR A 365 10.93 21.59 -5.16
CA THR A 365 12.37 21.77 -5.23
C THR A 365 12.83 21.63 -6.68
N PHE A 366 14.08 21.98 -6.96
CA PHE A 366 14.67 21.86 -8.29
C PHE A 366 16.18 21.57 -8.20
N ARG A 367 16.79 21.17 -9.32
CA ARG A 367 18.24 21.08 -9.50
C ARG A 367 18.64 21.69 -10.83
N ALA A 368 19.70 22.49 -10.82
CA ALA A 368 20.37 22.90 -12.05
C ALA A 368 21.08 21.68 -12.67
N ALA A 369 21.06 21.60 -14.00
CA ALA A 369 21.92 20.71 -14.78
C ALA A 369 22.80 21.56 -15.72
N ALA A 370 23.14 21.08 -16.92
CA ALA A 370 24.09 21.74 -17.79
C ALA A 370 23.50 22.43 -19.03
N SER A 371 22.55 21.80 -19.74
CA SER A 371 21.91 22.37 -20.94
C SER A 371 20.68 23.24 -20.64
N GLY A 372 20.53 23.60 -19.33
CA GLY A 372 18.69 24.49 -17.37
C GLY A 372 18.20 23.77 -16.04
N LEU A 373 16.96 23.26 -15.99
CA LEU A 373 16.34 22.93 -14.69
C LEU A 373 15.54 21.61 -14.67
N TYR A 374 15.88 20.72 -13.73
CA TYR A 374 15.00 19.66 -13.26
C TYR A 374 14.12 20.17 -12.12
N VAL A 375 12.79 20.13 -12.29
CA VAL A 375 11.82 20.72 -11.36
C VAL A 375 10.88 19.63 -10.84
N VAL A 376 10.75 19.51 -9.51
CA VAL A 376 9.77 18.65 -8.85
C VAL A 376 8.54 19.48 -8.52
N GLU A 377 7.38 19.06 -9.02
CA GLU A 377 6.08 19.70 -8.79
C GLU A 377 5.15 18.79 -7.98
N LEU A 378 4.28 19.35 -7.13
CA LEU A 378 3.29 18.61 -6.36
C LEU A 378 1.87 18.80 -6.89
N VAL A 379 1.15 17.69 -7.03
CA VAL A 379 -0.28 17.63 -7.40
C VAL A 379 -1.12 17.37 -6.14
N GLY A 380 -0.92 18.21 -5.12
CA GLY A 380 -1.50 18.02 -3.79
C GLY A 380 -0.82 16.93 -2.94
N GLY A 381 0.47 16.66 -3.16
CA GLY A 381 1.26 15.68 -2.40
C GLY A 381 2.03 14.65 -3.26
N PRO A 382 1.43 14.01 -4.27
CA PRO A 382 2.14 13.22 -5.27
C PRO A 382 2.98 14.11 -6.21
N ALA A 383 4.09 13.60 -6.72
CA ALA A 383 5.07 14.35 -7.50
C ALA A 383 4.95 14.15 -9.02
N LEU A 384 5.13 15.26 -9.76
CA LEU A 384 5.56 15.29 -11.15
C LEU A 384 7.03 15.76 -11.21
N LEU A 385 7.74 15.40 -12.28
CA LEU A 385 9.13 15.79 -12.50
C LEU A 385 9.30 16.25 -13.94
N ARG A 386 9.79 17.48 -14.15
CA ARG A 386 9.98 18.07 -15.46
C ARG A 386 11.42 18.52 -15.67
N PHE A 387 11.82 18.58 -16.94
CA PHE A 387 13.08 19.13 -17.41
C PHE A 387 12.79 20.31 -18.33
N TYR A 388 13.24 21.50 -17.94
CA TYR A 388 13.10 22.75 -18.70
C TYR A 388 14.38 22.97 -19.50
N ASP A 389 14.26 22.94 -20.83
CA ASP A 389 15.36 22.92 -21.80
C ASP A 389 15.73 24.34 -22.30
N TRP A 390 16.97 24.80 -22.09
CA TRP A 390 17.42 26.13 -22.50
C TRP A 390 17.66 26.21 -24.01
N ALA A 391 17.84 25.09 -24.72
CA ALA A 391 18.17 25.10 -26.15
C ALA A 391 17.02 25.58 -27.06
N ALA A 392 15.84 25.83 -26.47
CA ALA A 392 14.70 26.48 -27.11
C ALA A 392 14.49 27.95 -26.66
N TRP A 393 15.43 28.52 -25.89
CA TRP A 393 15.45 29.94 -25.57
C TRP A 393 15.87 30.75 -26.82
N PRO A 394 15.10 31.75 -27.31
CA PRO A 394 15.51 32.56 -28.45
C PRO A 394 16.86 33.24 -28.21
N SER A 395 17.75 33.14 -29.20
CA SER A 395 19.17 33.46 -29.10
C SER A 395 19.47 34.96 -28.99
N ARG A 396 19.32 35.52 -27.79
CA ARG A 396 19.79 36.87 -27.40
C ARG A 396 20.96 36.88 -26.39
N LEU A 397 21.47 35.72 -25.99
CA LEU A 397 22.57 35.59 -25.02
C LEU A 397 23.99 35.54 -25.65
N ALA A 398 24.10 35.79 -26.95
CA ALA A 398 25.39 35.88 -27.65
C ALA A 398 25.66 37.34 -28.08
N GLY A 399 26.23 38.16 -27.18
CA GLY A 399 26.48 39.57 -27.48
C GLY A 399 26.90 40.44 -26.29
N ALA A 400 27.98 40.08 -25.59
CA ALA A 400 28.54 40.86 -24.47
C ALA A 400 30.08 40.86 -24.45
N THR A 401 30.71 41.19 -25.58
CA THR A 401 32.15 41.52 -25.62
C THR A 401 32.39 42.96 -25.16
N PRO A 402 33.29 43.22 -24.19
CA PRO A 402 33.62 44.58 -23.76
C PRO A 402 34.46 45.30 -24.82
N GLY A 403 33.90 46.33 -25.45
CA GLY A 403 34.62 47.26 -26.32
C GLY A 403 35.21 48.45 -25.53
N PRO A 404 36.39 48.97 -25.92
CA PRO A 404 36.95 50.18 -25.32
C PRO A 404 36.23 51.45 -25.79
N SER A 405 36.42 52.53 -25.03
CA SER A 405 35.79 53.85 -25.23
C SER A 405 36.35 54.66 -26.41
N ALA A 406 35.48 55.27 -27.25
CA ALA A 406 35.61 56.64 -27.78
C ALA A 406 34.37 57.13 -28.57
N GLU A 407 34.06 58.43 -28.38
CA GLU A 407 33.54 59.44 -29.35
C GLU A 407 32.35 59.19 -30.30
N LEU A 408 31.24 59.91 -29.99
CA LEU A 408 30.47 60.86 -30.84
C LEU A 408 30.35 60.64 -32.38
N GLY A 409 29.10 60.56 -32.88
CA GLY A 409 28.76 60.69 -34.32
C GLY A 409 27.26 60.93 -34.58
N HIS A 410 26.93 61.92 -35.41
CA HIS A 410 25.59 62.46 -35.72
C HIS A 410 24.69 61.60 -36.65
N ASP A 411 23.36 61.83 -36.56
CA ASP A 411 22.27 61.82 -37.58
C ASP A 411 22.13 60.61 -38.58
N THR A 412 20.98 60.19 -39.12
CA THR A 412 19.65 60.79 -39.43
C THR A 412 18.51 59.73 -39.48
N LEU A 413 17.23 60.17 -39.40
CA LEU A 413 16.01 59.45 -39.86
C LEU A 413 15.74 59.76 -41.37
N PRO A 414 14.97 58.95 -42.17
CA PRO A 414 13.49 58.77 -42.13
C PRO A 414 13.03 57.28 -42.12
N GLU A 415 11.76 56.85 -41.94
CA GLU A 415 10.47 57.05 -42.67
C GLU A 415 10.41 56.46 -44.11
N GLU A 416 9.29 55.95 -44.64
CA GLU A 416 7.94 55.74 -44.03
C GLU A 416 7.67 54.26 -43.63
N GLU A 417 6.78 53.38 -44.16
CA GLU A 417 5.73 53.38 -45.21
C GLU A 417 4.76 52.17 -44.92
N ALA A 418 3.51 52.11 -45.43
CA ALA A 418 2.55 51.03 -45.12
C ALA A 418 1.49 50.73 -46.21
N GLU A 419 1.00 49.47 -46.30
CA GLU A 419 -0.33 48.99 -46.81
C GLU A 419 -0.36 47.44 -46.67
N GLN A 420 -1.36 46.78 -46.05
CA GLN A 420 -2.76 46.52 -46.42
C GLN A 420 -2.99 45.65 -47.68
N SER A 421 -3.51 44.43 -47.47
CA SER A 421 -4.53 43.80 -48.32
C SER A 421 -5.27 42.71 -47.52
N ALA A 422 -6.50 42.36 -47.90
CA ALA A 422 -7.35 41.40 -47.20
C ALA A 422 -8.36 40.75 -48.15
N GLU A 423 -8.67 39.46 -47.93
CA GLU A 423 -9.82 38.67 -48.42
C GLU A 423 -9.73 37.32 -47.66
N THR A 424 -10.59 36.96 -46.69
CA THR A 424 -12.00 36.51 -46.74
C THR A 424 -12.25 35.19 -47.46
N GLU A 425 -12.61 34.15 -46.69
CA GLU A 425 -13.68 33.21 -47.07
C GLU A 425 -14.36 32.59 -45.82
N GLN A 426 -15.61 32.17 -46.00
CA GLN A 426 -16.56 31.59 -45.02
C GLN A 426 -16.83 30.11 -45.40
N ASP A 427 -17.69 29.25 -44.81
CA ASP A 427 -18.62 29.17 -43.65
C ASP A 427 -18.81 27.62 -43.42
N ASP A 428 -19.39 27.01 -42.39
CA ASP A 428 -19.93 27.34 -41.05
C ASP A 428 -20.01 25.98 -40.27
N SER A 429 -20.55 25.96 -39.06
CA SER A 429 -21.64 25.05 -38.62
C SER A 429 -21.42 24.19 -37.37
N THR A 430 -21.85 24.79 -36.24
CA THR A 430 -22.60 24.17 -35.13
C THR A 430 -21.93 23.24 -34.10
N GLY A 431 -22.23 23.48 -32.82
CA GLY A 431 -21.90 22.59 -31.68
C GLY A 431 -21.91 23.29 -30.31
N GLN A 432 -23.10 23.56 -29.74
CA GLN A 432 -23.23 24.32 -28.48
C GLN A 432 -22.93 23.49 -27.20
N GLY A 433 -22.42 24.17 -26.16
CA GLY A 433 -22.29 23.63 -24.80
C GLY A 433 -21.55 24.56 -23.83
N GLY A 434 -22.23 25.59 -23.32
CA GLY A 434 -21.58 26.69 -22.58
C GLY A 434 -21.26 26.44 -21.10
N GLY A 435 -20.17 27.04 -20.62
CA GLY A 435 -19.83 27.21 -19.20
C GLY A 435 -19.87 28.70 -18.81
N ALA A 436 -20.17 29.01 -17.54
CA ALA A 436 -20.31 30.37 -17.05
C ALA A 436 -18.94 31.05 -16.73
N ALA A 437 -18.89 32.37 -16.87
CA ALA A 437 -17.65 33.14 -16.84
C ALA A 437 -17.13 33.48 -15.42
N ALA A 438 -15.82 33.67 -15.33
CA ALA A 438 -15.15 34.51 -14.34
C ALA A 438 -14.46 35.67 -15.08
N ALA A 439 -14.40 36.86 -14.47
CA ALA A 439 -13.95 38.07 -15.16
C ALA A 439 -12.41 38.18 -15.23
N GLU A 440 -11.89 38.54 -16.41
CA GLU A 440 -10.47 38.82 -16.61
C GLU A 440 -10.11 40.24 -16.19
N ALA A 441 -9.00 40.38 -15.46
CA ALA A 441 -8.23 41.62 -15.40
C ALA A 441 -6.92 41.36 -16.18
N GLY A 442 -6.71 42.09 -17.28
CA GLY A 442 -5.66 41.77 -18.25
C GLY A 442 -4.23 41.96 -17.70
N PRO A 443 -3.30 41.03 -17.98
CA PRO A 443 -1.89 41.19 -17.60
C PRO A 443 -1.17 42.19 -18.52
N VAL A 444 -0.26 42.98 -17.96
CA VAL A 444 0.66 43.82 -18.74
C VAL A 444 1.68 42.92 -19.44
N SER A 445 1.82 43.06 -20.76
CA SER A 445 2.56 42.12 -21.61
C SER A 445 4.09 42.28 -21.52
N GLY A 446 4.72 41.52 -20.62
CA GLY A 446 6.14 41.14 -20.74
C GLY A 446 6.28 39.91 -21.65
N GLY A 447 7.19 39.95 -22.63
CA GLY A 447 7.33 38.88 -23.62
C GLY A 447 7.84 37.57 -23.04
N LEU A 448 6.96 36.55 -22.96
CA LEU A 448 7.29 35.21 -22.49
C LEU A 448 8.27 34.49 -23.42
N VAL A 449 9.30 33.89 -22.85
CA VAL A 449 10.17 32.93 -23.54
C VAL A 449 9.82 31.52 -23.07
N HIS A 450 9.36 30.68 -24.00
CA HIS A 450 9.02 29.29 -23.72
C HIS A 450 10.12 28.33 -24.18
N GLY A 451 11.00 27.95 -23.25
CA GLY A 451 11.90 26.81 -23.42
C GLY A 451 11.13 25.48 -23.54
N ARG A 452 11.79 24.43 -24.01
CA ARG A 452 11.13 23.15 -24.34
C ARG A 452 10.97 22.28 -23.09
N VAL A 453 9.85 22.42 -22.40
CA VAL A 453 9.51 21.59 -21.25
C VAL A 453 9.34 20.12 -21.66
N ARG A 454 9.93 19.20 -20.90
CA ARG A 454 9.81 17.74 -21.07
C ARG A 454 9.41 17.11 -19.74
N GLU A 455 8.37 16.27 -19.72
CA GLU A 455 7.99 15.53 -18.52
C GLU A 455 8.78 14.21 -18.43
N VAL A 456 9.36 13.93 -17.25
CA VAL A 456 10.05 12.66 -17.00
C VAL A 456 8.98 11.60 -16.76
N PRO A 457 9.02 10.42 -17.42
CA PRO A 457 7.90 9.47 -17.44
C PRO A 457 7.78 8.65 -16.14
N LEU A 458 7.41 9.33 -15.05
CA LEU A 458 6.95 8.74 -13.79
C LEU A 458 5.62 7.98 -14.01
N ARG A 459 5.29 7.04 -13.12
CA ARG A 459 4.08 6.21 -13.25
C ARG A 459 3.31 6.09 -11.94
N GLY A 460 2.06 6.52 -11.95
CA GLY A 460 1.16 6.43 -10.79
C GLY A 460 1.46 7.46 -9.70
N TRP A 461 0.84 7.29 -8.53
CA TRP A 461 0.98 8.20 -7.39
C TRP A 461 2.32 7.98 -6.65
N VAL A 462 3.37 8.62 -7.14
CA VAL A 462 4.74 8.54 -6.60
C VAL A 462 5.17 9.82 -5.88
N ALA A 463 6.28 9.73 -5.15
CA ALA A 463 7.07 10.86 -4.69
C ALA A 463 8.49 10.79 -5.27
N VAL A 464 9.15 11.94 -5.40
CA VAL A 464 10.58 12.06 -5.73
C VAL A 464 11.30 12.73 -4.55
N PRO A 465 11.52 12.02 -3.41
CA PRO A 465 12.06 12.62 -2.20
C PRO A 465 13.54 13.07 -2.31
N GLU A 466 14.29 12.53 -3.27
CA GLU A 466 15.72 12.83 -3.44
C GLU A 466 16.09 12.86 -4.93
N LEU A 467 16.88 13.86 -5.34
CA LEU A 467 17.42 13.98 -6.70
C LEU A 467 18.74 14.74 -6.73
N LEU A 468 19.64 14.31 -7.61
CA LEU A 468 20.93 14.95 -7.90
C LEU A 468 21.30 14.78 -9.38
N VAL A 469 21.97 15.77 -9.95
CA VAL A 469 22.54 15.70 -11.30
C VAL A 469 23.99 15.19 -11.21
N ARG A 470 24.38 14.26 -12.08
CA ARG A 470 25.71 13.61 -12.07
C ARG A 470 26.72 14.26 -13.01
N ARG A 471 26.49 14.17 -14.32
CA ARG A 471 27.40 14.69 -15.37
C ARG A 471 26.56 15.16 -16.56
N GLY A 472 26.82 16.37 -17.04
CA GLY A 472 25.92 17.02 -17.99
C GLY A 472 24.51 17.03 -17.39
N ASP A 473 23.56 16.47 -18.12
CA ASP A 473 22.15 16.43 -17.72
C ASP A 473 21.68 15.07 -17.18
N GLU A 474 22.58 14.13 -16.89
CA GLU A 474 22.19 12.83 -16.32
C GLU A 474 21.67 13.03 -14.88
N LEU A 475 20.36 12.80 -14.69
CA LEU A 475 19.70 12.86 -13.39
C LEU A 475 19.72 11.48 -12.72
N LEU A 476 20.13 11.45 -11.46
CA LEU A 476 19.92 10.33 -10.55
C LEU A 476 18.87 10.75 -9.51
N PHE A 477 17.71 10.08 -9.51
CA PHE A 477 16.59 10.42 -8.62
C PHE A 477 15.99 9.18 -7.95
N ARG A 478 15.48 9.36 -6.74
CA ARG A 478 14.84 8.30 -5.94
C ARG A 478 13.32 8.42 -6.13
N MET A 479 12.67 7.34 -6.52
CA MET A 479 11.21 7.28 -6.70
C MET A 479 10.61 6.25 -5.75
N VAL A 480 9.46 6.56 -5.15
CA VAL A 480 8.74 5.70 -4.18
C VAL A 480 7.23 5.91 -4.30
N SER A 481 6.42 4.91 -3.95
CA SER A 481 4.95 5.05 -3.83
C SER A 481 4.46 4.48 -2.49
N PHE A 482 3.16 4.50 -2.21
CA PHE A 482 2.63 3.84 -1.02
C PHE A 482 2.70 2.30 -1.07
N THR A 483 2.86 1.69 -2.25
CA THR A 483 2.82 0.24 -2.48
C THR A 483 4.12 -0.34 -3.08
N GLU A 484 5.06 0.49 -3.53
CA GLU A 484 6.33 0.07 -4.12
C GLU A 484 7.53 0.71 -3.38
N PRO A 485 8.55 -0.09 -3.00
CA PRO A 485 9.69 0.38 -2.23
C PRO A 485 10.59 1.34 -3.01
N ALA A 486 11.17 2.31 -2.30
CA ALA A 486 12.04 3.32 -2.89
C ALA A 486 13.16 2.71 -3.75
N THR A 487 13.30 3.23 -4.98
CA THR A 487 14.29 2.79 -5.97
C THR A 487 14.93 3.99 -6.63
N TRP A 488 16.25 3.92 -6.83
CA TRP A 488 16.99 4.93 -7.58
C TRP A 488 16.93 4.67 -9.09
N TYR A 489 16.64 5.71 -9.86
CA TYR A 489 16.53 5.71 -11.31
C TYR A 489 17.50 6.72 -11.94
N VAL A 490 18.05 6.35 -13.09
CA VAL A 490 18.76 7.27 -13.98
C VAL A 490 17.83 7.73 -15.10
N TYR A 491 17.88 9.02 -15.41
CA TYR A 491 17.24 9.66 -16.56
C TYR A 491 18.26 10.50 -17.34
N ASP A 492 18.11 10.53 -18.65
CA ASP A 492 18.93 11.31 -19.59
C ASP A 492 17.97 12.00 -20.56
N PRO A 493 17.96 13.35 -20.66
CA PRO A 493 16.99 14.07 -21.48
C PRO A 493 17.22 13.87 -22.98
N ARG A 494 18.36 13.31 -23.39
CA ARG A 494 18.64 12.85 -24.77
C ARG A 494 17.90 11.54 -25.09
N SER A 495 17.39 10.83 -24.07
CA SER A 495 16.53 9.64 -24.17
C SER A 495 15.19 9.85 -23.43
N PRO A 496 14.40 10.90 -23.76
CA PRO A 496 13.37 11.45 -22.86
C PRO A 496 12.23 10.47 -22.52
N ASN A 497 11.99 9.46 -23.34
CA ASN A 497 10.93 8.48 -23.13
C ASN A 497 11.34 7.31 -22.21
N ARG A 498 12.50 7.37 -21.53
CA ARG A 498 13.04 6.25 -20.73
C ARG A 498 13.72 6.68 -19.42
N ILE A 499 13.15 6.24 -18.31
CA ILE A 499 13.85 6.13 -17.01
C ILE A 499 14.41 4.70 -16.85
N THR A 500 15.55 4.55 -16.17
CA THR A 500 16.23 3.26 -15.99
C THR A 500 16.48 2.98 -14.51
N ALA A 501 15.88 1.92 -13.97
CA ALA A 501 16.10 1.52 -12.57
C ALA A 501 17.55 1.03 -12.37
N THR A 502 18.19 1.50 -11.30
CA THR A 502 19.59 1.17 -10.97
C THR A 502 19.71 -0.13 -10.15
N GLN A 503 20.92 -0.50 -9.74
CA GLN A 503 21.10 -1.60 -8.78
C GLN A 503 20.70 -1.20 -7.35
N LEU A 504 20.66 0.10 -7.03
CA LEU A 504 20.18 0.65 -5.74
C LEU A 504 18.65 0.70 -5.68
N ARG A 505 18.03 -0.47 -5.87
CA ARG A 505 16.57 -0.70 -5.85
C ARG A 505 16.13 -1.41 -4.57
N GLY A 506 15.12 -0.86 -3.91
CA GLY A 506 14.49 -1.52 -2.77
C GLY A 506 13.77 -2.82 -3.17
N ARG A 507 13.55 -3.70 -2.20
CA ARG A 507 12.61 -4.83 -2.30
C ARG A 507 11.82 -4.94 -1.01
N SER A 508 10.52 -5.15 -1.12
CA SER A 508 9.65 -5.31 0.05
C SER A 508 9.84 -6.69 0.70
N PRO A 509 9.85 -6.80 2.04
CA PRO A 509 9.84 -8.08 2.77
C PRO A 509 8.48 -8.80 2.80
N ALA A 510 7.47 -8.24 2.14
CA ALA A 510 6.12 -8.78 1.98
C ALA A 510 5.48 -8.32 0.64
N PRO A 511 4.53 -9.08 0.06
CA PRO A 511 3.78 -8.61 -1.11
C PRO A 511 2.93 -7.37 -0.81
N PHE A 512 2.63 -6.59 -1.84
CA PHE A 512 1.68 -5.47 -1.82
C PHE A 512 0.75 -5.47 -3.06
N TYR A 513 0.71 -6.55 -3.84
CA TYR A 513 -0.13 -6.67 -5.05
C TYR A 513 -1.64 -6.64 -4.74
N ASP A 514 -2.02 -7.01 -3.52
CA ASP A 514 -3.36 -7.07 -2.95
C ASP A 514 -3.72 -5.78 -2.18
N VAL A 515 -2.86 -4.76 -2.25
CA VAL A 515 -3.06 -3.43 -1.67
C VAL A 515 -3.35 -2.43 -2.79
N GLU A 516 -4.17 -1.43 -2.50
CA GLU A 516 -4.49 -0.32 -3.39
C GLU A 516 -4.45 1.02 -2.65
N VAL A 517 -4.42 2.10 -3.43
CA VAL A 517 -4.45 3.49 -2.94
C VAL A 517 -5.60 4.21 -3.60
N VAL A 518 -6.61 4.57 -2.83
CA VAL A 518 -7.75 5.38 -3.30
C VAL A 518 -7.53 6.82 -2.84
N ARG A 519 -7.30 7.74 -3.79
CA ARG A 519 -7.16 9.18 -3.50
C ARG A 519 -8.51 9.86 -3.59
N VAL A 520 -8.89 10.55 -2.52
CA VAL A 520 -10.21 11.20 -2.35
C VAL A 520 -10.03 12.61 -1.78
N PHE A 521 -11.12 13.37 -1.69
CA PHE A 521 -11.10 14.72 -1.11
C PHE A 521 -12.23 14.86 -0.08
N ALA A 522 -11.86 15.14 1.17
CA ALA A 522 -12.80 15.67 2.14
C ALA A 522 -13.16 17.13 1.79
N THR A 523 -14.27 17.62 2.32
CA THR A 523 -14.63 19.04 2.23
C THR A 523 -14.65 19.57 3.66
N SER A 524 -13.77 20.53 3.93
CA SER A 524 -13.59 21.14 5.24
C SER A 524 -14.75 22.07 5.57
N LYS A 525 -14.77 22.52 6.82
CA LYS A 525 -15.78 23.39 7.43
C LYS A 525 -16.02 24.72 6.69
N ASP A 526 -15.00 25.21 5.99
CA ASP A 526 -15.03 26.43 5.17
C ASP A 526 -15.19 26.16 3.66
N GLY A 527 -15.40 24.89 3.27
CA GLY A 527 -15.49 24.45 1.87
C GLY A 527 -14.16 23.97 1.26
N THR A 528 -13.02 24.11 1.95
CA THR A 528 -11.70 23.70 1.44
C THR A 528 -11.67 22.21 1.08
N ARG A 529 -11.10 21.87 -0.08
CA ARG A 529 -11.00 20.49 -0.60
C ARG A 529 -9.70 19.84 -0.13
N VAL A 530 -9.76 19.07 0.96
CA VAL A 530 -8.60 18.47 1.63
C VAL A 530 -8.34 17.06 1.06
N PRO A 531 -7.17 16.79 0.42
CA PRO A 531 -6.89 15.46 -0.12
C PRO A 531 -6.63 14.41 0.97
N MET A 532 -7.04 13.17 0.69
CA MET A 532 -6.67 11.98 1.47
C MET A 532 -6.22 10.85 0.55
N ASN A 533 -5.26 10.07 1.01
CA ASN A 533 -4.79 8.84 0.35
C ASN A 533 -5.15 7.65 1.25
N ILE A 534 -6.12 6.84 0.82
CA ILE A 534 -6.63 5.69 1.57
C ILE A 534 -5.90 4.43 1.07
N ILE A 535 -5.10 3.82 1.95
CA ILE A 535 -4.33 2.61 1.71
C ILE A 535 -5.11 1.43 2.31
N GLN A 536 -5.53 0.50 1.47
CA GLN A 536 -6.39 -0.62 1.87
C GLN A 536 -6.09 -1.91 1.10
N ARG A 537 -6.62 -3.04 1.57
CA ARG A 537 -6.69 -4.28 0.77
C ARG A 537 -7.68 -4.07 -0.39
N LYS A 538 -7.36 -4.60 -1.56
CA LYS A 538 -8.26 -4.61 -2.72
C LYS A 538 -9.56 -5.32 -2.35
N GLY A 539 -10.70 -4.70 -2.68
CA GLY A 539 -12.01 -5.25 -2.37
C GLY A 539 -12.45 -5.09 -0.91
N THR A 540 -11.77 -4.25 -0.11
CA THR A 540 -12.27 -3.79 1.20
C THR A 540 -13.71 -3.27 1.06
N ARG A 541 -14.63 -3.83 1.85
CA ARG A 541 -16.06 -3.46 1.80
C ARG A 541 -16.31 -2.14 2.54
N LEU A 542 -17.15 -1.29 1.96
CA LEU A 542 -17.55 -0.01 2.55
C LEU A 542 -18.86 -0.18 3.34
N ASP A 543 -18.77 -0.93 4.45
CA ASP A 543 -19.90 -1.28 5.34
C ASP A 543 -19.81 -0.65 6.75
N GLY A 544 -18.86 0.27 6.95
CA GLY A 544 -18.61 0.92 8.24
C GLY A 544 -18.00 0.01 9.31
N THR A 545 -17.44 -1.15 8.95
CA THR A 545 -16.85 -2.09 9.92
C THR A 545 -15.33 -2.09 9.98
N ASN A 546 -14.64 -1.58 8.96
CA ASN A 546 -13.17 -1.62 8.91
C ASN A 546 -12.54 -0.80 10.05
N PRO A 547 -11.59 -1.38 10.81
CA PRO A 547 -10.73 -0.62 11.69
C PRO A 547 -9.88 0.34 10.87
N THR A 548 -9.88 1.63 11.20
CA THR A 548 -9.19 2.67 10.40
C THR A 548 -8.24 3.48 11.26
N ILE A 549 -7.02 3.68 10.75
CA ILE A 549 -6.06 4.66 11.25
C ILE A 549 -6.08 5.86 10.30
N LEU A 550 -6.37 7.05 10.83
CA LEU A 550 -6.21 8.32 10.13
C LEU A 550 -4.93 9.02 10.63
N TYR A 551 -3.99 9.25 9.72
CA TYR A 551 -2.72 9.92 9.95
C TYR A 551 -2.68 11.31 9.30
N GLY A 552 -2.06 12.27 9.98
CA GLY A 552 -1.92 13.64 9.49
C GLY A 552 -0.80 14.41 10.22
N TYR A 553 -0.51 15.61 9.72
CA TYR A 553 0.54 16.48 10.26
C TYR A 553 0.14 17.97 10.19
N GLY A 554 0.25 18.61 9.02
CA GLY A 554 -0.23 19.98 8.77
C GLY A 554 0.54 21.07 9.52
N GLY A 555 1.72 21.43 9.04
CA GLY A 555 2.56 22.51 9.57
C GLY A 555 3.91 22.61 8.88
N TYR A 556 4.58 23.77 9.02
CA TYR A 556 5.93 24.06 8.53
C TYR A 556 6.12 23.88 7.00
N GLY A 557 5.05 23.91 6.20
CA GLY A 557 5.11 23.61 4.76
C GLY A 557 5.44 22.15 4.42
N ILE A 558 5.46 21.25 5.41
CA ILE A 558 5.81 19.83 5.21
C ILE A 558 4.67 19.12 4.47
N SER A 559 4.99 18.56 3.30
CA SER A 559 4.03 17.84 2.44
C SER A 559 4.03 16.34 2.72
N LEU A 560 2.86 15.74 2.96
CA LEU A 560 2.71 14.29 3.16
C LEU A 560 2.59 13.53 1.83
N SER A 561 3.72 13.49 1.11
CA SER A 561 3.88 12.77 -0.17
C SER A 561 3.84 11.24 -0.03
N PRO A 562 3.62 10.48 -1.12
CA PRO A 562 3.66 9.02 -1.13
C PRO A 562 4.95 8.43 -0.54
N ASN A 563 4.82 7.54 0.45
CA ASN A 563 5.95 6.84 1.06
C ASN A 563 5.62 5.37 1.37
N PHE A 564 6.57 4.49 1.08
CA PHE A 564 6.45 3.05 1.27
C PHE A 564 6.81 2.63 2.69
N ASP A 565 5.91 1.90 3.32
CA ASP A 565 6.12 1.32 4.65
C ASP A 565 5.58 -0.11 4.67
N PHE A 566 6.49 -1.08 4.72
CA PHE A 566 6.14 -2.50 4.76
C PHE A 566 5.53 -2.93 6.10
N THR A 567 5.69 -2.15 7.17
CA THR A 567 5.14 -2.48 8.49
C THR A 567 3.61 -2.34 8.49
N ARG A 568 3.04 -1.49 7.63
CA ARG A 568 1.59 -1.40 7.37
C ARG A 568 0.96 -2.75 7.02
N ARG A 569 1.75 -3.72 6.53
CA ARG A 569 1.30 -5.10 6.29
C ARG A 569 0.71 -5.74 7.56
N VAL A 570 1.22 -5.41 8.75
CA VAL A 570 0.69 -5.85 10.06
C VAL A 570 -0.76 -5.40 10.26
N TRP A 571 -1.09 -4.17 9.82
CA TRP A 571 -2.44 -3.60 9.88
C TRP A 571 -3.35 -4.14 8.77
N LEU A 572 -2.85 -4.15 7.53
CA LEU A 572 -3.58 -4.54 6.31
C LEU A 572 -3.92 -6.05 6.29
N ASP A 573 -3.07 -6.92 6.84
CA ASP A 573 -3.40 -8.36 7.02
C ASP A 573 -4.56 -8.56 8.01
N GLN A 574 -4.68 -7.68 9.01
CA GLN A 574 -5.79 -7.69 9.96
C GLN A 574 -7.07 -7.00 9.45
N GLY A 575 -7.11 -6.62 8.17
CA GLY A 575 -8.26 -5.98 7.54
C GLY A 575 -8.43 -4.50 7.93
N GLY A 576 -7.39 -3.89 8.47
CA GLY A 576 -7.39 -2.46 8.77
C GLY A 576 -7.18 -1.61 7.51
N VAL A 577 -7.66 -0.37 7.56
CA VAL A 577 -7.44 0.69 6.56
C VAL A 577 -6.49 1.74 7.15
N PHE A 578 -5.58 2.29 6.35
CA PHE A 578 -4.65 3.35 6.76
C PHE A 578 -4.80 4.56 5.85
N VAL A 579 -5.01 5.75 6.41
CA VAL A 579 -5.30 6.98 5.64
C VAL A 579 -4.27 8.05 5.94
N VAL A 580 -3.76 8.72 4.90
CA VAL A 580 -2.88 9.89 5.02
C VAL A 580 -3.62 11.12 4.50
N ALA A 581 -3.85 12.11 5.35
CA ALA A 581 -4.51 13.37 4.99
C ALA A 581 -3.51 14.50 4.72
N ASN A 582 -3.65 15.15 3.56
CA ASN A 582 -2.83 16.29 3.12
C ASN A 582 -3.48 17.60 3.62
N LEU A 583 -3.26 17.93 4.90
CA LEU A 583 -3.90 19.06 5.60
C LEU A 583 -3.28 20.41 5.24
N ARG A 584 -3.99 21.52 5.48
CA ARG A 584 -3.40 22.87 5.51
C ARG A 584 -2.30 22.97 6.58
N GLY A 585 -1.45 23.98 6.45
CA GLY A 585 -0.17 24.07 7.18
C GLY A 585 0.95 23.25 6.52
N GLY A 586 0.60 22.19 5.77
CA GLY A 586 1.54 21.52 4.86
C GLY A 586 1.84 22.36 3.61
N GLY A 587 2.63 21.80 2.69
CA GLY A 587 3.08 22.48 1.46
C GLY A 587 2.42 21.99 0.17
N GLU A 588 1.43 21.11 0.27
CA GLU A 588 0.86 20.37 -0.88
C GLU A 588 0.24 21.25 -1.98
N TYR A 589 -0.18 22.47 -1.63
CA TYR A 589 -0.64 23.52 -2.54
C TYR A 589 0.07 24.87 -2.27
N GLY A 590 1.37 24.80 -1.95
CA GLY A 590 2.26 25.96 -1.90
C GLY A 590 2.13 26.84 -0.66
N GLU A 591 2.72 28.02 -0.74
CA GLU A 591 2.84 28.96 0.38
C GLU A 591 1.47 29.33 0.97
N ALA A 592 0.46 29.51 0.11
CA ALA A 592 -0.91 29.80 0.54
C ALA A 592 -1.54 28.65 1.37
N TRP A 593 -1.15 27.39 1.12
CA TRP A 593 -1.63 26.22 1.86
C TRP A 593 -0.99 26.11 3.25
N HIS A 594 0.30 26.46 3.35
CA HIS A 594 1.03 26.59 4.61
C HIS A 594 0.47 27.74 5.44
N GLN A 595 0.42 28.95 4.88
CA GLN A 595 -0.09 30.15 5.54
C GLN A 595 -1.59 30.09 5.88
N ALA A 596 -2.36 29.18 5.27
CA ALA A 596 -3.74 28.91 5.66
C ALA A 596 -3.87 28.00 6.90
N GLY A 597 -2.77 27.46 7.43
CA GLY A 597 -2.75 26.55 8.58
C GLY A 597 -1.62 26.80 9.59
N MET A 598 -1.11 28.04 9.68
CA MET A 598 -0.12 28.48 10.68
C MET A 598 -0.65 29.65 11.53
N LEU A 599 0.08 30.02 12.60
CA LEU A 599 -0.21 31.16 13.48
C LEU A 599 -1.69 31.17 13.96
N THR A 600 -2.37 32.32 13.87
CA THR A 600 -3.78 32.49 14.24
C THR A 600 -4.77 31.66 13.40
N ARG A 601 -4.32 31.06 12.29
CA ARG A 601 -5.12 30.19 11.41
C ARG A 601 -4.95 28.69 11.71
N LYS A 602 -4.12 28.30 12.68
CA LYS A 602 -3.82 26.88 13.00
C LYS A 602 -5.05 26.00 13.24
N GLN A 603 -6.18 26.57 13.69
CA GLN A 603 -7.47 25.86 13.82
C GLN A 603 -7.94 25.20 12.51
N ASN A 604 -7.62 25.77 11.35
CA ASN A 604 -7.99 25.22 10.04
C ASN A 604 -7.43 23.80 9.83
N VAL A 605 -6.23 23.50 10.38
CA VAL A 605 -5.60 22.18 10.31
C VAL A 605 -6.41 21.13 11.09
N PHE A 606 -6.96 21.53 12.25
CA PHE A 606 -7.78 20.66 13.07
C PHE A 606 -9.18 20.47 12.47
N ASP A 607 -9.78 21.54 11.94
CA ASP A 607 -11.05 21.48 11.21
C ASP A 607 -10.94 20.60 9.95
N ASP A 608 -9.83 20.68 9.20
CA ASP A 608 -9.53 19.81 8.04
C ASP A 608 -9.45 18.33 8.44
N PHE A 609 -8.72 18.00 9.51
CA PHE A 609 -8.54 16.63 9.99
C PHE A 609 -9.83 16.03 10.57
N ILE A 610 -10.64 16.85 11.25
CA ILE A 610 -11.99 16.48 11.69
C ILE A 610 -12.89 16.22 10.48
N ALA A 611 -12.85 17.05 9.43
CA ALA A 611 -13.61 16.83 8.20
C ALA A 611 -13.19 15.54 7.46
N CYS A 612 -11.88 15.22 7.46
CA CYS A 612 -11.35 13.94 6.99
C CYS A 612 -11.91 12.75 7.78
N ALA A 613 -11.88 12.82 9.11
CA ALA A 613 -12.44 11.79 10.00
C ALA A 613 -13.93 11.57 9.75
N GLU A 614 -14.73 12.63 9.70
CA GLU A 614 -16.16 12.55 9.42
C GLU A 614 -16.48 12.05 8.00
N TRP A 615 -15.64 12.37 7.01
CA TRP A 615 -15.80 11.85 5.65
C TRP A 615 -15.64 10.32 5.62
N LEU A 616 -14.63 9.77 6.30
CA LEU A 616 -14.41 8.33 6.39
C LEU A 616 -15.58 7.59 7.05
N VAL A 617 -16.25 8.23 8.02
CA VAL A 617 -17.48 7.70 8.64
C VAL A 617 -18.67 7.80 7.68
N ARG A 618 -18.94 8.98 7.09
CA ARG A 618 -20.06 9.20 6.16
C ARG A 618 -19.98 8.34 4.89
N SER A 619 -18.77 8.02 4.43
CA SER A 619 -18.51 7.18 3.26
C SER A 619 -18.39 5.68 3.59
N ASN A 620 -18.79 5.26 4.80
CA ASN A 620 -18.81 3.86 5.26
C ASN A 620 -17.45 3.12 5.17
N TYR A 621 -16.32 3.83 5.16
CA TYR A 621 -15.03 3.17 5.38
C TYR A 621 -14.95 2.64 6.82
N THR A 622 -15.48 3.40 7.77
CA THR A 622 -15.41 3.09 9.21
C THR A 622 -16.55 3.77 9.97
N ARG A 623 -16.46 3.79 11.30
CA ARG A 623 -17.37 4.49 12.23
C ARG A 623 -16.63 4.85 13.52
N PRO A 624 -17.15 5.70 14.43
CA PRO A 624 -16.38 6.19 15.57
C PRO A 624 -15.78 5.12 16.50
N ASP A 625 -16.45 4.00 16.77
CA ASP A 625 -15.87 2.89 17.56
C ASP A 625 -14.82 2.05 16.81
N LYS A 626 -14.59 2.34 15.52
CA LYS A 626 -13.60 1.70 14.63
C LYS A 626 -12.59 2.68 14.03
N LEU A 627 -12.65 3.97 14.36
CA LEU A 627 -11.67 4.97 13.92
C LEU A 627 -10.67 5.30 15.05
N ALA A 628 -9.38 5.32 14.69
CA ALA A 628 -8.32 5.90 15.49
C ALA A 628 -7.54 6.98 14.71
N ILE A 629 -6.92 7.89 15.45
CA ILE A 629 -6.05 8.94 14.91
C ILE A 629 -4.61 8.77 15.41
N TRP A 630 -3.63 9.07 14.54
CA TRP A 630 -2.21 8.97 14.85
C TRP A 630 -1.42 10.13 14.22
N GLY A 631 -0.51 10.74 14.99
CA GLY A 631 0.46 11.71 14.49
C GLY A 631 1.67 11.84 15.43
N ALA A 632 2.71 12.54 14.96
CA ALA A 632 3.94 12.77 15.71
C ALA A 632 4.38 14.25 15.62
N SER A 633 5.05 14.79 16.64
CA SER A 633 5.50 16.19 16.67
C SER A 633 4.32 17.18 16.55
N ASN A 634 4.28 18.08 15.56
CA ASN A 634 3.09 18.87 15.21
C ASN A 634 1.87 17.98 14.84
N GLY A 635 2.08 16.76 14.31
CA GLY A 635 1.04 15.75 14.20
C GLY A 635 0.55 15.20 15.56
N GLY A 636 1.37 15.28 16.61
CA GLY A 636 0.97 15.01 17.99
C GLY A 636 0.08 16.12 18.55
N LEU A 637 0.42 17.39 18.29
CA LEU A 637 -0.45 18.55 18.55
C LEU A 637 -1.81 18.39 17.86
N LEU A 638 -1.81 18.05 16.56
CA LEU A 638 -3.00 17.76 15.76
C LEU A 638 -3.90 16.70 16.43
N VAL A 639 -3.33 15.57 16.86
CA VAL A 639 -4.09 14.52 17.57
C VAL A 639 -4.64 15.02 18.91
N GLY A 640 -3.84 15.77 19.67
CA GLY A 640 -4.28 16.39 20.93
C GLY A 640 -5.42 17.40 20.75
N ALA A 641 -5.39 18.20 19.69
CA ALA A 641 -6.43 19.16 19.37
C ALA A 641 -7.70 18.43 18.90
N ALA A 642 -7.58 17.47 17.98
CA ALA A 642 -8.70 16.68 17.49
C ALA A 642 -9.42 15.92 18.62
N LEU A 643 -8.70 15.26 19.53
CA LEU A 643 -9.32 14.50 20.63
C LEU A 643 -9.92 15.40 21.72
N THR A 644 -9.45 16.64 21.89
CA THR A 644 -10.02 17.60 22.87
C THR A 644 -11.20 18.40 22.30
N GLN A 645 -11.25 18.61 20.99
CA GLN A 645 -12.37 19.27 20.30
C GLN A 645 -13.50 18.30 19.93
N ARG A 646 -13.17 17.08 19.46
CA ARG A 646 -14.13 16.06 19.00
C ARG A 646 -13.84 14.66 19.56
N PRO A 647 -13.88 14.46 20.89
CA PRO A 647 -13.69 13.14 21.52
C PRO A 647 -14.75 12.09 21.10
N ASP A 648 -15.88 12.53 20.54
CA ASP A 648 -16.98 11.70 20.04
C ASP A 648 -16.64 10.92 18.76
N LEU A 649 -15.72 11.43 17.93
CA LEU A 649 -15.40 10.84 16.62
C LEU A 649 -14.44 9.63 16.69
N PHE A 650 -13.80 9.39 17.84
CA PHE A 650 -12.64 8.51 17.94
C PHE A 650 -12.80 7.42 19.00
N ARG A 651 -12.35 6.21 18.67
CA ARG A 651 -12.20 5.12 19.64
C ARG A 651 -10.90 5.25 20.41
N ALA A 652 -9.81 5.51 19.68
CA ALA A 652 -8.44 5.59 20.19
C ALA A 652 -7.64 6.73 19.51
N ALA A 653 -6.58 7.19 20.19
CA ALA A 653 -5.65 8.20 19.71
C ALA A 653 -4.21 7.83 20.10
N VAL A 654 -3.26 8.00 19.19
CA VAL A 654 -1.83 7.79 19.42
C VAL A 654 -1.09 9.08 19.06
N ALA A 655 -0.31 9.60 19.99
CA ALA A 655 0.51 10.79 19.75
C ALA A 655 1.94 10.59 20.24
N GLN A 656 2.90 10.75 19.33
CA GLN A 656 4.32 10.62 19.61
C GLN A 656 4.96 12.02 19.68
N VAL A 657 5.82 12.26 20.67
CA VAL A 657 6.65 13.47 20.83
C VAL A 657 5.86 14.77 20.58
N GLY A 658 4.65 14.84 21.15
CA GLY A 658 3.62 15.83 20.80
C GLY A 658 3.69 17.12 21.62
N ILE A 659 3.45 18.25 20.96
CA ILE A 659 3.34 19.57 21.59
C ILE A 659 1.90 19.75 22.09
N PHE A 660 1.69 19.86 23.40
CA PHE A 660 0.34 19.90 24.00
C PHE A 660 0.04 21.18 24.81
N ASP A 661 1.09 21.86 25.31
CA ASP A 661 0.98 23.12 26.05
C ASP A 661 1.47 24.27 25.17
N MET A 662 0.53 24.90 24.46
CA MET A 662 0.82 25.98 23.53
C MET A 662 0.99 27.34 24.24
N LEU A 663 0.96 27.37 25.58
CA LEU A 663 1.24 28.60 26.35
C LEU A 663 2.64 28.62 26.97
N ARG A 664 3.35 27.48 26.93
CA ARG A 664 4.66 27.30 27.57
C ARG A 664 5.73 26.70 26.65
N PHE A 665 5.36 26.16 25.48
CA PHE A 665 6.32 25.59 24.52
C PHE A 665 7.50 26.53 24.16
N GLU A 666 7.28 27.86 24.11
CA GLU A 666 8.35 28.85 23.87
C GLU A 666 9.53 28.80 24.85
N LEU A 667 9.34 28.19 26.04
CA LEU A 667 10.35 28.04 27.08
C LEU A 667 11.27 26.83 26.85
N ASP A 668 10.88 25.91 25.97
CA ASP A 668 11.63 24.69 25.66
C ASP A 668 12.79 24.97 24.67
N PRO A 669 13.85 24.12 24.63
CA PRO A 669 15.02 24.30 23.78
C PRO A 669 14.73 24.73 22.33
N ASN A 670 13.84 24.04 21.61
CA ASN A 670 13.46 24.39 20.23
C ASN A 670 12.23 25.32 20.14
N GLY A 671 11.67 25.70 21.28
CA GLY A 671 10.37 26.37 21.39
C GLY A 671 10.30 27.74 20.72
N THR A 672 11.36 28.55 20.85
CA THR A 672 11.38 29.89 20.26
C THR A 672 11.50 29.87 18.73
N PHE A 673 12.14 28.85 18.14
CA PHE A 673 12.19 28.66 16.68
C PHE A 673 10.77 28.41 16.14
N ASN A 674 10.04 27.53 16.84
CA ASN A 674 8.68 27.11 16.55
C ASN A 674 7.61 28.21 16.72
N ALA A 675 7.93 29.31 17.41
CA ALA A 675 7.02 30.45 17.58
C ALA A 675 6.69 31.15 16.24
N THR A 676 7.50 30.95 15.21
CA THR A 676 7.25 31.45 13.84
C THR A 676 6.21 30.62 13.07
N GLU A 677 5.95 29.37 13.47
CA GLU A 677 4.86 28.53 12.96
C GLU A 677 3.57 28.67 13.80
N PHE A 678 3.69 28.66 15.14
CA PHE A 678 2.51 28.62 16.04
C PHE A 678 2.03 30.00 16.52
N GLY A 679 2.93 30.99 16.56
CA GLY A 679 2.75 32.28 17.23
C GLY A 679 3.35 32.29 18.64
N SER A 680 3.43 33.48 19.24
CA SER A 680 3.95 33.69 20.61
C SER A 680 2.85 34.16 21.56
N VAL A 681 2.90 33.72 22.82
CA VAL A 681 2.03 34.22 23.91
C VAL A 681 2.27 35.69 24.25
N ARG A 682 3.34 36.29 23.74
CA ARG A 682 3.66 37.71 23.93
C ARG A 682 2.74 38.63 23.12
N ASP A 683 2.21 38.17 21.99
CA ASP A 683 1.19 38.87 21.22
C ASP A 683 -0.22 38.49 21.73
N PRO A 684 -1.13 39.45 21.98
CA PRO A 684 -2.45 39.15 22.55
C PRO A 684 -3.37 38.29 21.67
N GLU A 685 -3.33 38.45 20.34
CA GLU A 685 -4.20 37.71 19.41
C GLU A 685 -3.62 36.31 19.09
N GLN A 686 -2.30 36.18 19.04
CA GLN A 686 -1.62 34.89 18.97
C GLN A 686 -1.79 34.10 20.27
N PHE A 687 -1.63 34.72 21.45
CA PHE A 687 -1.99 34.13 22.75
C PHE A 687 -3.43 33.59 22.76
N LYS A 688 -4.39 34.41 22.32
CA LYS A 688 -5.81 34.06 22.22
C LYS A 688 -6.05 32.87 21.30
N ALA A 689 -5.35 32.78 20.16
CA ALA A 689 -5.38 31.62 19.27
C ALA A 689 -4.75 30.37 19.92
N LEU A 690 -3.51 30.46 20.39
CA LEU A 690 -2.78 29.39 21.09
C LEU A 690 -3.61 28.81 22.24
N TYR A 691 -4.17 29.68 23.08
CA TYR A 691 -5.02 29.29 24.21
C TYR A 691 -6.31 28.61 23.73
N ALA A 692 -6.94 29.07 22.65
CA ALA A 692 -8.19 28.50 22.14
C ALA A 692 -8.05 27.03 21.71
N TYR A 693 -6.91 26.62 21.14
CA TYR A 693 -6.70 25.25 20.68
C TYR A 693 -5.79 24.37 21.55
N SER A 694 -4.97 24.94 22.45
CA SER A 694 -3.96 24.19 23.23
C SER A 694 -4.54 22.93 23.89
N PRO A 695 -4.10 21.72 23.48
CA PRO A 695 -4.69 20.47 23.95
C PRO A 695 -4.77 20.34 25.47
N TYR A 696 -3.67 20.62 26.19
CA TYR A 696 -3.59 20.57 27.65
C TYR A 696 -4.68 21.45 28.32
N HIS A 697 -4.83 22.68 27.84
CA HIS A 697 -5.81 23.65 28.35
C HIS A 697 -7.25 23.36 27.90
N ARG A 698 -7.46 22.52 26.87
CA ARG A 698 -8.77 22.17 26.33
C ARG A 698 -9.29 20.81 26.79
N VAL A 699 -8.54 20.08 27.61
CA VAL A 699 -9.06 18.94 28.37
C VAL A 699 -10.13 19.41 29.38
N ARG A 700 -11.34 18.82 29.32
CA ARG A 700 -12.51 19.15 30.15
C ARG A 700 -12.85 18.01 31.11
N ASN A 701 -13.03 18.33 32.39
CA ASN A 701 -13.37 17.34 33.42
C ASN A 701 -14.74 16.70 33.12
N GLY A 702 -14.82 15.38 33.28
CA GLY A 702 -16.07 14.61 33.09
C GLY A 702 -16.30 14.10 31.67
N THR A 703 -15.37 14.33 30.74
CA THR A 703 -15.53 14.01 29.31
C THR A 703 -15.24 12.54 29.02
N VAL A 704 -15.99 11.95 28.07
CA VAL A 704 -15.75 10.59 27.57
C VAL A 704 -14.67 10.62 26.48
N TYR A 705 -13.39 10.71 26.87
CA TYR A 705 -12.27 10.72 25.91
C TYR A 705 -12.05 9.34 25.23
N PRO A 706 -11.44 9.30 24.03
CA PRO A 706 -10.92 8.06 23.45
C PRO A 706 -9.90 7.38 24.37
N ALA A 707 -9.53 6.13 24.06
CA ALA A 707 -8.30 5.57 24.60
C ALA A 707 -7.12 6.40 24.06
N VAL A 708 -6.14 6.74 24.89
CA VAL A 708 -5.00 7.56 24.46
C VAL A 708 -3.69 6.84 24.79
N PHE A 709 -2.75 6.81 23.85
CA PHE A 709 -1.38 6.39 24.09
C PHE A 709 -0.42 7.49 23.67
N LEU A 710 0.29 8.06 24.65
CA LEU A 710 1.32 9.07 24.46
C LEU A 710 2.70 8.43 24.55
N LEU A 711 3.57 8.74 23.58
CA LEU A 711 4.97 8.30 23.58
C LEU A 711 5.89 9.52 23.53
N ALA A 712 7.02 9.46 24.23
CA ALA A 712 8.09 10.47 24.16
C ALA A 712 9.47 9.83 24.38
N GLY A 713 10.53 10.49 23.92
CA GLY A 713 11.91 10.15 24.27
C GLY A 713 12.42 11.05 25.39
N GLU A 714 13.02 10.49 26.44
CA GLU A 714 13.61 11.27 27.56
C GLU A 714 14.75 12.19 27.08
N HIS A 715 15.35 11.88 25.92
CA HIS A 715 16.41 12.66 25.29
C HIS A 715 15.92 13.49 24.08
N ASP A 716 14.62 13.76 23.98
CA ASP A 716 14.07 14.61 22.91
C ASP A 716 14.48 16.08 23.09
N GLY A 717 15.44 16.52 22.25
CA GLY A 717 15.93 17.90 22.23
C GLY A 717 14.96 18.89 21.55
N ARG A 718 14.00 18.41 20.74
CA ARG A 718 13.08 19.26 19.97
C ARG A 718 11.78 19.53 20.71
N VAL A 719 11.16 18.49 21.29
CA VAL A 719 9.87 18.59 21.98
C VAL A 719 9.99 18.02 23.39
N ASN A 720 9.93 18.89 24.40
CA ASN A 720 10.13 18.48 25.78
C ASN A 720 9.08 17.44 26.22
N PRO A 721 9.51 16.26 26.74
CA PRO A 721 8.61 15.23 27.26
C PRO A 721 7.61 15.74 28.32
N ALA A 722 7.89 16.86 28.98
CA ALA A 722 6.97 17.60 29.84
C ALA A 722 5.57 17.77 29.22
N HIS A 723 5.46 18.05 27.91
CA HIS A 723 4.16 18.14 27.24
C HIS A 723 3.37 16.82 27.37
N SER A 724 3.98 15.68 27.06
CA SER A 724 3.36 14.36 27.19
C SER A 724 3.05 14.00 28.65
N ARG A 725 3.96 14.34 29.59
CA ARG A 725 3.73 14.15 31.03
C ARG A 725 2.49 14.91 31.51
N LYS A 726 2.43 16.23 31.23
CA LYS A 726 1.30 17.11 31.60
C LYS A 726 0.00 16.68 30.93
N MET A 727 0.03 16.30 29.65
CA MET A 727 -1.15 15.85 28.90
C MET A 727 -1.70 14.52 29.44
N ALA A 728 -0.83 13.55 29.77
CA ALA A 728 -1.25 12.30 30.41
C ALA A 728 -1.94 12.55 31.75
N ALA A 729 -1.28 13.27 32.67
CA ALA A 729 -1.83 13.63 33.98
C ALA A 729 -3.20 14.33 33.87
N ARG A 730 -3.31 15.29 32.93
CA ARG A 730 -4.52 16.07 32.71
C ARG A 730 -5.67 15.23 32.14
N LEU A 731 -5.40 14.32 31.20
CA LEU A 731 -6.39 13.41 30.64
C LEU A 731 -6.86 12.35 31.66
N GLN A 732 -5.92 11.75 32.40
CA GLN A 732 -6.20 10.77 33.47
C GLN A 732 -7.14 11.38 34.52
N ALA A 733 -6.84 12.59 35.01
CA ALA A 733 -7.66 13.28 36.00
C ALA A 733 -9.00 13.85 35.47
N ALA A 734 -9.26 13.79 34.16
CA ALA A 734 -10.44 14.40 33.54
C ALA A 734 -11.40 13.41 32.86
N SER A 735 -10.91 12.26 32.41
CA SER A 735 -11.70 11.30 31.65
C SER A 735 -12.75 10.58 32.50
N ARG A 736 -13.90 10.28 31.89
CA ARG A 736 -14.94 9.37 32.43
C ARG A 736 -15.23 8.19 31.51
N SER A 737 -14.35 7.90 30.55
CA SER A 737 -14.62 6.88 29.53
C SER A 737 -14.32 5.44 29.93
N GLY A 738 -13.61 5.20 31.03
CA GLY A 738 -13.06 3.88 31.39
C GLY A 738 -12.06 3.34 30.35
N ARG A 739 -11.56 4.18 29.44
CA ARG A 739 -10.58 3.82 28.42
C ARG A 739 -9.18 4.17 28.92
N PRO A 740 -8.15 3.36 28.61
CA PRO A 740 -6.79 3.60 29.08
C PRO A 740 -6.24 4.92 28.52
N VAL A 741 -5.55 5.68 29.37
CA VAL A 741 -4.72 6.84 29.02
C VAL A 741 -3.30 6.51 29.46
N LEU A 742 -2.47 6.10 28.50
CA LEU A 742 -1.14 5.54 28.72
C LEU A 742 -0.06 6.55 28.34
N LEU A 743 1.08 6.48 29.04
CA LEU A 743 2.29 7.25 28.77
C LEU A 743 3.49 6.32 28.80
N GLN A 744 4.29 6.34 27.73
CA GLN A 744 5.61 5.70 27.67
C GLN A 744 6.65 6.78 27.37
N VAL A 745 7.55 7.05 28.32
CA VAL A 745 8.74 7.88 28.10
C VAL A 745 9.95 6.97 28.08
N SER A 746 10.62 6.88 26.92
CA SER A 746 11.74 5.96 26.70
C SER A 746 13.08 6.66 26.89
N SER A 747 13.97 6.09 27.71
CA SER A 747 15.37 6.50 27.85
C SER A 747 16.27 6.01 26.70
N ARG A 748 15.71 5.32 25.70
CA ARG A 748 16.44 4.81 24.53
C ARG A 748 16.17 5.59 23.23
N SER A 749 15.40 6.68 23.29
CA SER A 749 15.09 7.53 22.14
C SER A 749 15.07 9.01 22.50
N GLY A 750 15.29 9.86 21.49
CA GLY A 750 14.91 11.27 21.48
C GLY A 750 13.69 11.52 20.61
N HIS A 751 13.75 12.49 19.70
CA HIS A 751 12.60 12.88 18.86
C HIS A 751 12.17 11.80 17.85
N GLY A 752 13.13 11.02 17.34
CA GLY A 752 12.88 9.87 16.46
C GLY A 752 14.03 9.57 15.51
N LEU A 753 14.76 10.59 15.06
CA LEU A 753 16.07 10.39 14.45
C LEU A 753 17.03 9.75 15.47
N GLY A 754 18.03 9.04 14.97
CA GLY A 754 19.02 8.33 15.80
C GLY A 754 18.48 7.24 16.71
N THR A 755 17.17 6.94 16.72
CA THR A 755 16.62 5.88 17.59
C THR A 755 16.95 4.49 17.05
N ALA A 756 17.48 3.61 17.92
CA ALA A 756 17.87 2.24 17.55
C ALA A 756 16.71 1.45 16.90
N LEU A 757 17.03 0.48 16.03
CA LEU A 757 16.01 -0.32 15.34
C LEU A 757 15.17 -1.16 16.33
N GLU A 758 15.80 -1.74 17.35
CA GLU A 758 15.08 -2.52 18.38
C GLU A 758 14.00 -1.67 19.08
N GLU A 759 14.36 -0.45 19.48
CA GLU A 759 13.44 0.49 20.14
C GLU A 759 12.31 0.91 19.20
N ARG A 760 12.61 1.21 17.92
CA ARG A 760 11.60 1.48 16.88
C ARG A 760 10.64 0.31 16.69
N ILE A 761 11.13 -0.93 16.72
CA ILE A 761 10.29 -2.14 16.64
C ILE A 761 9.42 -2.30 17.89
N ALA A 762 9.97 -2.05 19.09
CA ALA A 762 9.22 -2.14 20.35
C ALA A 762 8.07 -1.12 20.40
N GLN A 763 8.35 0.17 20.13
CA GLN A 763 7.35 1.23 20.11
C GLN A 763 6.26 0.95 19.06
N LEU A 764 6.63 0.50 17.86
CA LEU A 764 5.67 0.16 16.80
C LEU A 764 4.82 -1.08 17.13
N THR A 765 5.41 -2.07 17.81
CA THR A 765 4.69 -3.24 18.35
C THR A 765 3.62 -2.79 19.34
N ASP A 766 3.99 -1.90 20.27
CA ASP A 766 3.10 -1.40 21.32
C ASP A 766 1.97 -0.54 20.74
N VAL A 767 2.26 0.32 19.76
CA VAL A 767 1.26 1.12 19.04
C VAL A 767 0.26 0.22 18.30
N TYR A 768 0.72 -0.78 17.53
CA TYR A 768 -0.21 -1.69 16.85
C TYR A 768 -1.00 -2.56 17.85
N ALA A 769 -0.40 -3.06 18.92
CA ALA A 769 -1.10 -3.85 19.94
C ALA A 769 -2.19 -3.04 20.67
N PHE A 770 -1.87 -1.80 21.07
CA PHE A 770 -2.82 -0.86 21.65
C PHE A 770 -4.00 -0.56 20.71
N LEU A 771 -3.71 -0.21 19.45
CA LEU A 771 -4.73 0.10 18.46
C LEU A 771 -5.60 -1.11 18.13
N MET A 772 -5.02 -2.32 18.03
CA MET A 772 -5.78 -3.55 17.78
C MET A 772 -6.72 -3.89 18.95
N ASP A 773 -6.26 -3.83 20.20
CA ASP A 773 -7.12 -4.07 21.36
C ASP A 773 -8.27 -3.05 21.45
N GLN A 774 -7.96 -1.76 21.25
CA GLN A 774 -8.92 -0.69 21.42
C GLN A 774 -9.94 -0.60 20.27
N LEU A 775 -9.55 -0.97 19.06
CA LEU A 775 -10.44 -1.08 17.89
C LEU A 775 -11.09 -2.47 17.78
N GLY A 776 -10.85 -3.39 18.72
CA GLY A 776 -11.48 -4.70 18.76
C GLY A 776 -11.11 -5.59 17.58
N ILE A 777 -9.80 -5.80 17.39
CA ILE A 777 -9.19 -6.75 16.45
C ILE A 777 -8.59 -7.89 17.27
N GLU A 778 -9.05 -9.13 17.06
CA GLU A 778 -8.32 -10.33 17.45
C GLU A 778 -7.26 -10.60 16.36
N TYR A 779 -5.96 -10.59 16.69
CA TYR A 779 -4.91 -10.77 15.67
C TYR A 779 -4.92 -12.20 15.10
N SER A 780 -5.19 -12.32 13.79
CA SER A 780 -5.16 -13.59 13.08
C SER A 780 -3.72 -14.08 12.85
N LEU A 781 -3.49 -15.35 13.20
CA LEU A 781 -2.33 -16.14 12.76
C LEU A 781 -2.63 -16.98 11.50
N ILE A 782 -3.83 -16.85 10.93
CA ILE A 782 -4.21 -17.43 9.64
C ILE A 782 -3.85 -16.43 8.55
N GLU A 783 -3.07 -16.87 7.56
CA GLU A 783 -2.63 -16.06 6.42
C GLU A 783 -3.51 -16.26 5.17
N ARG A 784 -3.97 -17.49 4.90
CA ARG A 784 -4.95 -17.83 3.84
C ARG A 784 -5.89 -18.94 4.28
N GLY A 785 -7.11 -18.96 3.72
CA GLY A 785 -8.19 -19.85 4.19
C GLY A 785 -8.65 -19.50 5.62
N PRO A 786 -9.13 -20.46 6.42
CA PRO A 786 -9.49 -21.81 6.01
C PRO A 786 -10.58 -21.86 4.92
N TRP A 787 -10.62 -22.99 4.24
CA TRP A 787 -11.69 -23.40 3.31
C TRP A 787 -11.94 -24.91 3.40
N ALA A 788 -13.15 -25.33 3.03
CA ALA A 788 -13.62 -26.72 3.13
C ALA A 788 -13.95 -27.29 1.75
N GLY A 789 -13.75 -28.60 1.56
CA GLY A 789 -14.01 -29.33 0.32
C GLY A 789 -13.86 -30.84 0.55
N GLY A 790 -13.88 -31.64 -0.52
CA GLY A 790 -13.81 -33.10 -0.40
C GLY A 790 -14.94 -33.68 0.47
N VAL A 791 -16.11 -33.03 0.44
CA VAL A 791 -17.21 -33.26 1.38
C VAL A 791 -18.01 -34.51 0.99
N THR A 792 -18.31 -35.35 1.96
CA THR A 792 -19.16 -36.52 1.81
C THR A 792 -20.32 -36.46 2.82
N PRO A 793 -21.18 -37.48 2.89
CA PRO A 793 -22.17 -37.55 3.98
C PRO A 793 -21.56 -37.70 5.38
N THR A 794 -20.32 -38.20 5.52
CA THR A 794 -19.71 -38.52 6.83
C THR A 794 -18.30 -37.96 7.04
N SER A 795 -17.74 -37.27 6.04
CA SER A 795 -16.39 -36.69 6.08
C SER A 795 -16.27 -35.36 5.31
N ALA A 796 -15.17 -34.65 5.54
CA ALA A 796 -14.76 -33.47 4.77
C ALA A 796 -13.24 -33.23 4.93
N VAL A 797 -12.66 -32.39 4.08
CA VAL A 797 -11.30 -31.87 4.23
C VAL A 797 -11.37 -30.36 4.49
N VAL A 798 -10.60 -29.86 5.45
CA VAL A 798 -10.39 -28.42 5.67
C VAL A 798 -8.91 -28.11 5.64
N LYS A 799 -8.53 -27.03 4.97
CA LYS A 799 -7.14 -26.56 4.86
C LYS A 799 -7.02 -25.08 5.20
N ALA A 800 -5.88 -24.66 5.73
CA ALA A 800 -5.52 -23.26 5.95
C ALA A 800 -4.00 -23.07 5.85
N ARG A 801 -3.54 -21.86 5.54
CA ARG A 801 -2.13 -21.45 5.68
C ARG A 801 -1.96 -20.57 6.91
N LEU A 802 -0.99 -20.88 7.75
CA LEU A 802 -0.68 -20.12 8.96
C LEU A 802 0.51 -19.16 8.72
N ALA A 803 0.58 -18.08 9.49
CA ALA A 803 1.50 -16.97 9.26
C ALA A 803 2.99 -17.28 9.53
N GLU A 804 3.28 -18.34 10.30
CA GLU A 804 4.63 -18.77 10.69
C GLU A 804 4.65 -20.30 10.97
N PRO A 805 5.81 -20.97 10.85
CA PRO A 805 5.97 -22.37 11.24
C PRO A 805 5.96 -22.55 12.77
N GLY A 806 5.76 -23.78 13.24
CA GLY A 806 5.73 -24.13 14.66
C GLY A 806 4.43 -23.79 15.38
N LEU A 807 3.41 -23.25 14.68
CA LEU A 807 2.10 -23.00 15.25
C LEU A 807 1.32 -24.31 15.36
N THR A 808 0.80 -24.61 16.54
CA THR A 808 -0.05 -25.77 16.78
C THR A 808 -1.51 -25.39 16.56
N ALA A 809 -2.16 -25.99 15.58
CA ALA A 809 -3.55 -25.71 15.23
C ALA A 809 -4.48 -26.92 15.44
N ARG A 810 -5.68 -26.66 15.94
CA ARG A 810 -6.82 -27.61 15.97
C ARG A 810 -7.98 -27.02 15.18
N LEU A 811 -8.67 -27.85 14.41
CA LEU A 811 -9.94 -27.45 13.81
C LEU A 811 -11.08 -27.70 14.79
N VAL A 812 -11.85 -26.66 15.08
CA VAL A 812 -13.02 -26.68 15.96
C VAL A 812 -14.26 -26.66 15.08
N VAL A 813 -15.14 -27.66 15.22
CA VAL A 813 -16.30 -27.88 14.32
C VAL A 813 -17.57 -28.06 15.13
N SER A 814 -18.68 -27.41 14.76
CA SER A 814 -19.95 -27.51 15.49
C SER A 814 -21.16 -27.26 14.60
N LYS A 815 -22.30 -27.90 14.92
CA LYS A 815 -23.61 -27.58 14.32
C LYS A 815 -24.17 -26.21 14.77
N SER A 816 -23.45 -25.48 15.64
CA SER A 816 -23.83 -24.17 16.15
C SER A 816 -22.78 -23.12 15.75
N PRO A 817 -23.18 -21.94 15.22
CA PRO A 817 -22.24 -20.85 14.90
C PRO A 817 -21.62 -20.21 16.15
N LEU A 818 -22.05 -20.62 17.35
CA LEU A 818 -21.47 -20.25 18.65
C LEU A 818 -20.55 -21.35 19.21
N PHE A 819 -20.17 -22.34 18.39
CA PHE A 819 -19.29 -23.47 18.75
C PHE A 819 -19.71 -24.25 20.01
N ARG A 820 -21.03 -24.37 20.26
CA ARG A 820 -21.58 -25.19 21.35
C ARG A 820 -21.36 -26.68 21.04
N ARG A 821 -20.91 -27.46 22.05
CA ARG A 821 -20.57 -28.90 21.93
C ARG A 821 -19.73 -29.21 20.67
N PRO A 822 -18.51 -28.63 20.55
CA PRO A 822 -17.71 -28.78 19.35
C PRO A 822 -17.02 -30.14 19.28
N LEU A 823 -16.80 -30.61 18.06
CA LEU A 823 -15.82 -31.62 17.70
C LEU A 823 -14.46 -30.95 17.47
N TYR A 824 -13.37 -31.68 17.71
CA TYR A 824 -12.00 -31.21 17.52
C TYR A 824 -11.24 -32.17 16.61
N PHE A 825 -10.49 -31.64 15.64
CA PHE A 825 -9.60 -32.40 14.77
C PHE A 825 -8.18 -31.82 14.81
N GLY A 826 -7.16 -32.69 14.72
CA GLY A 826 -5.77 -32.36 15.05
C GLY A 826 -5.41 -32.70 16.52
N PRO A 827 -4.36 -32.11 17.09
CA PRO A 827 -3.57 -31.00 16.56
C PRO A 827 -2.74 -31.34 15.33
N VAL A 828 -2.42 -30.29 14.56
CA VAL A 828 -1.49 -30.28 13.42
C VAL A 828 -0.53 -29.10 13.63
N VAL A 829 0.76 -29.28 13.36
CA VAL A 829 1.76 -28.19 13.45
C VAL A 829 2.02 -27.63 12.06
N SER A 830 2.15 -26.30 11.91
CA SER A 830 2.59 -25.69 10.66
C SER A 830 4.09 -25.90 10.44
N GLU A 831 4.49 -26.33 9.24
CA GLU A 831 5.89 -26.62 8.93
C GLU A 831 6.36 -25.92 7.64
N THR A 832 7.63 -25.52 7.57
CA THR A 832 8.19 -24.72 6.46
C THR A 832 8.26 -25.49 5.13
N ASN A 833 8.61 -26.78 5.18
CA ASN A 833 8.54 -27.75 4.07
C ASN A 833 7.11 -27.89 3.51
N HIS A 834 6.09 -27.68 4.34
CA HIS A 834 4.68 -27.69 3.97
C HIS A 834 4.11 -26.27 3.77
N TYR A 835 4.97 -25.25 3.62
CA TYR A 835 4.59 -23.84 3.39
C TYR A 835 3.63 -23.27 4.45
N ASN A 836 3.74 -23.75 5.69
CA ASN A 836 2.84 -23.47 6.81
C ASN A 836 1.36 -23.85 6.56
N ILE A 837 1.08 -24.71 5.58
CA ILE A 837 -0.27 -25.18 5.26
C ILE A 837 -0.62 -26.36 6.17
N VAL A 838 -1.71 -26.23 6.92
CA VAL A 838 -2.28 -27.28 7.77
C VAL A 838 -3.49 -27.91 7.09
N ARG A 839 -3.56 -29.25 7.12
CA ARG A 839 -4.67 -30.07 6.60
C ARG A 839 -5.36 -30.78 7.76
N PHE A 840 -6.69 -30.72 7.80
CA PHE A 840 -7.53 -31.45 8.73
C PHE A 840 -8.49 -32.36 7.95
N GLU A 841 -8.57 -33.62 8.38
CA GLU A 841 -9.53 -34.59 7.85
C GLU A 841 -10.62 -34.82 8.89
N LEU A 842 -11.86 -34.55 8.50
CA LEU A 842 -13.04 -34.64 9.35
C LEU A 842 -13.72 -35.97 9.06
N THR A 843 -14.08 -36.70 10.11
CA THR A 843 -14.80 -37.98 10.03
C THR A 843 -15.89 -38.04 11.09
N GLY A 844 -16.85 -38.96 10.94
CA GLY A 844 -17.97 -39.09 11.88
C GLY A 844 -18.97 -37.93 11.80
N LEU A 845 -19.04 -37.25 10.66
CA LEU A 845 -20.10 -36.27 10.39
C LEU A 845 -21.44 -36.99 10.17
N GLU A 846 -22.54 -36.31 10.47
CA GLU A 846 -23.89 -36.76 10.10
C GLU A 846 -24.24 -36.25 8.69
N PRO A 847 -24.97 -37.02 7.86
CA PRO A 847 -25.45 -36.56 6.55
C PRO A 847 -26.34 -35.30 6.63
N ASP A 848 -26.41 -34.56 5.52
CA ASP A 848 -27.23 -33.35 5.33
C ASP A 848 -27.21 -32.35 6.53
N THR A 849 -26.06 -32.17 7.15
CA THR A 849 -25.90 -31.39 8.37
C THR A 849 -25.04 -30.16 8.13
N LEU A 850 -25.54 -28.99 8.52
CA LEU A 850 -24.76 -27.75 8.50
C LEU A 850 -23.76 -27.74 9.66
N TYR A 851 -22.48 -27.61 9.32
CA TYR A 851 -21.38 -27.45 10.26
C TYR A 851 -20.72 -26.08 10.08
N HIS A 852 -20.44 -25.41 11.18
CA HIS A 852 -19.56 -24.25 11.27
C HIS A 852 -18.18 -24.71 11.74
N TYR A 853 -17.11 -24.10 11.23
CA TYR A 853 -15.74 -24.43 11.59
C TYR A 853 -14.88 -23.19 11.83
N ALA A 854 -13.85 -23.32 12.66
CA ALA A 854 -12.83 -22.32 12.92
C ALA A 854 -11.53 -23.00 13.36
N LEU A 855 -10.40 -22.29 13.29
CA LEU A 855 -9.12 -22.80 13.81
C LEU A 855 -8.88 -22.24 15.22
N GLU A 856 -8.46 -23.12 16.12
CA GLU A 856 -7.81 -22.76 17.36
C GLU A 856 -6.30 -22.90 17.17
N ILE A 857 -5.54 -21.83 17.38
CA ILE A 857 -4.09 -21.76 17.17
C ILE A 857 -3.43 -21.45 18.50
N ASN A 858 -2.48 -22.30 18.92
CA ASN A 858 -1.81 -22.24 20.22
C ASN A 858 -2.79 -22.07 21.41
N GLY A 859 -3.95 -22.74 21.34
CA GLY A 859 -5.01 -22.66 22.36
C GLY A 859 -5.98 -21.47 22.23
N ARG A 860 -5.81 -20.56 21.25
CA ARG A 860 -6.74 -19.45 21.01
C ARG A 860 -7.57 -19.65 19.74
N LEU A 861 -8.89 -19.64 19.88
CA LEU A 861 -9.84 -19.70 18.76
C LEU A 861 -9.85 -18.40 17.95
N ASP A 862 -9.55 -18.47 16.65
CA ASP A 862 -9.80 -17.37 15.71
C ASP A 862 -11.31 -17.31 15.40
N ARG A 863 -11.96 -16.21 15.78
CA ARG A 863 -13.41 -15.99 15.53
C ARG A 863 -13.68 -15.23 14.23
N ARG A 864 -12.66 -14.55 13.69
CA ARG A 864 -12.72 -13.69 12.48
C ARG A 864 -12.85 -14.53 11.22
N HIS A 865 -12.14 -15.66 11.17
CA HIS A 865 -11.98 -16.51 9.99
C HIS A 865 -12.88 -17.74 9.95
N ARG A 866 -13.94 -17.76 10.77
CA ARG A 866 -14.97 -18.82 10.80
C ARG A 866 -15.53 -19.12 9.42
N GLY A 867 -15.76 -20.40 9.14
CA GLY A 867 -16.41 -20.88 7.93
C GLY A 867 -17.58 -21.80 8.21
N GLN A 868 -18.18 -22.31 7.14
CA GLN A 868 -19.24 -23.31 7.20
C GLN A 868 -19.24 -24.20 5.96
N PHE A 869 -19.77 -25.40 6.10
CA PHE A 869 -20.16 -26.28 4.99
C PHE A 869 -21.35 -27.15 5.44
N ARG A 870 -22.05 -27.76 4.49
CA ARG A 870 -23.08 -28.77 4.78
C ARG A 870 -22.56 -30.11 4.30
N SER A 871 -22.49 -31.11 5.18
CA SER A 871 -22.21 -32.49 4.79
C SER A 871 -23.27 -32.96 3.80
N PHE A 872 -22.89 -33.81 2.84
CA PHE A 872 -23.79 -34.16 1.76
C PHE A 872 -24.92 -35.08 2.23
N PRO A 873 -26.10 -35.05 1.59
CA PRO A 873 -27.13 -36.04 1.86
C PRO A 873 -26.69 -37.43 1.40
N ASP A 874 -27.12 -38.46 2.12
CA ASP A 874 -27.14 -39.84 1.65
C ASP A 874 -28.58 -40.19 1.22
N GLY A 875 -28.74 -40.94 0.12
CA GLY A 875 -30.04 -41.27 -0.45
C GLY A 875 -30.76 -40.08 -1.16
N PRO A 876 -32.10 -40.14 -1.30
CA PRO A 876 -32.86 -39.14 -2.07
C PRO A 876 -32.90 -37.77 -1.38
N ALA A 877 -32.43 -36.72 -2.05
CA ALA A 877 -32.41 -35.36 -1.52
C ALA A 877 -32.44 -34.29 -2.62
N SER A 878 -32.97 -33.11 -2.30
CA SER A 878 -32.99 -31.93 -3.17
C SER A 878 -31.94 -30.91 -2.74
N PHE A 879 -31.17 -30.38 -3.68
CA PHE A 879 -30.08 -29.43 -3.41
C PHE A 879 -29.83 -28.50 -4.60
N THR A 880 -29.20 -27.35 -4.34
CA THR A 880 -28.67 -26.48 -5.38
C THR A 880 -27.15 -26.38 -5.22
N PHE A 881 -26.42 -26.45 -6.32
CA PHE A 881 -24.99 -26.14 -6.36
C PHE A 881 -24.73 -25.03 -7.37
N ALA A 882 -23.57 -24.39 -7.25
CA ALA A 882 -23.12 -23.35 -8.16
C ALA A 882 -21.87 -23.82 -8.92
N PHE A 883 -21.72 -23.44 -10.19
CA PHE A 883 -20.49 -23.67 -10.93
C PHE A 883 -20.16 -22.51 -11.86
N ALA A 884 -18.87 -22.24 -12.05
CA ALA A 884 -18.36 -21.32 -13.05
C ALA A 884 -16.84 -21.49 -13.25
N SER A 885 -16.28 -20.91 -14.31
CA SER A 885 -14.83 -20.76 -14.53
C SER A 885 -14.44 -19.29 -14.77
N CYS A 886 -13.16 -19.04 -15.03
CA CYS A 886 -12.66 -17.81 -15.63
C CYS A 886 -12.74 -16.57 -14.73
N ALA A 887 -12.04 -16.61 -13.59
CA ALA A 887 -11.89 -15.49 -12.66
C ALA A 887 -10.53 -14.79 -12.80
N ARG A 888 -10.49 -13.46 -12.76
CA ARG A 888 -9.24 -12.69 -12.65
C ARG A 888 -8.51 -13.10 -11.36
N THR A 889 -7.18 -13.24 -11.43
CA THR A 889 -6.35 -13.61 -10.28
C THR A 889 -6.50 -12.57 -9.15
N GLY A 890 -7.12 -12.96 -8.03
CA GLY A 890 -7.44 -12.03 -6.93
C GLY A 890 -8.61 -11.08 -7.24
N SER A 891 -9.58 -11.51 -8.04
CA SER A 891 -10.78 -10.73 -8.38
C SER A 891 -11.56 -10.29 -7.15
N THR A 892 -12.02 -9.04 -7.15
CA THR A 892 -12.87 -8.44 -6.12
C THR A 892 -14.32 -8.23 -6.63
N SER A 893 -14.73 -8.97 -7.66
CA SER A 893 -16.07 -8.86 -8.26
C SER A 893 -17.18 -9.28 -7.28
N ASP A 894 -18.28 -8.52 -7.25
CA ASP A 894 -19.47 -8.85 -6.44
C ASP A 894 -20.10 -10.21 -6.78
N ILE A 895 -19.72 -10.84 -7.90
CA ILE A 895 -20.25 -12.14 -8.33
C ILE A 895 -20.04 -13.24 -7.28
N PHE A 896 -18.92 -13.25 -6.56
CA PHE A 896 -18.67 -14.23 -5.50
C PHE A 896 -19.64 -14.04 -4.33
N ASP A 897 -20.00 -12.79 -4.02
CA ASP A 897 -21.02 -12.46 -3.03
C ASP A 897 -22.45 -12.76 -3.53
N VAL A 898 -22.73 -12.65 -4.83
CA VAL A 898 -23.99 -13.11 -5.43
C VAL A 898 -24.13 -14.63 -5.29
N ILE A 899 -23.10 -15.40 -5.66
CA ILE A 899 -23.06 -16.86 -5.52
C ILE A 899 -23.27 -17.24 -4.05
N ARG A 900 -22.55 -16.59 -3.12
CA ARG A 900 -22.66 -16.82 -1.67
C ARG A 900 -24.07 -16.56 -1.13
N ARG A 901 -24.77 -15.55 -1.64
CA ARG A 901 -26.17 -15.24 -1.25
C ARG A 901 -27.16 -16.37 -1.60
N HIS A 902 -26.92 -17.11 -2.68
CA HIS A 902 -27.75 -18.28 -3.05
C HIS A 902 -27.55 -19.50 -2.14
N ARG A 903 -26.53 -19.49 -1.26
CA ARG A 903 -26.18 -20.59 -0.33
C ARG A 903 -26.12 -21.98 -1.00
N PRO A 904 -25.39 -22.13 -2.12
CA PRO A 904 -25.25 -23.43 -2.77
C PRO A 904 -24.58 -24.44 -1.82
N LEU A 905 -24.90 -25.72 -1.97
CA LEU A 905 -24.34 -26.84 -1.20
C LEU A 905 -22.80 -26.92 -1.38
N PHE A 906 -22.36 -26.73 -2.62
CA PHE A 906 -20.96 -26.55 -3.00
C PHE A 906 -20.84 -25.57 -4.18
N PHE A 907 -19.66 -24.97 -4.33
CA PHE A 907 -19.26 -24.20 -5.50
C PHE A 907 -18.15 -24.95 -6.23
N MET A 908 -18.38 -25.24 -7.51
CA MET A 908 -17.45 -25.94 -8.39
C MET A 908 -16.79 -24.92 -9.34
N ASN A 909 -15.50 -24.67 -9.14
CA ASN A 909 -14.72 -23.95 -10.14
C ASN A 909 -14.35 -24.93 -11.27
N THR A 910 -14.89 -24.71 -12.47
CA THR A 910 -14.64 -25.56 -13.64
C THR A 910 -13.35 -25.23 -14.37
N GLY A 911 -12.59 -24.23 -13.93
CA GLY A 911 -11.26 -23.88 -14.44
C GLY A 911 -10.94 -22.38 -14.35
N ASP A 912 -9.68 -22.02 -14.59
CA ASP A 912 -9.15 -20.66 -14.46
C ASP A 912 -9.39 -20.09 -13.06
N PHE A 913 -8.86 -20.80 -12.06
CA PHE A 913 -8.69 -20.27 -10.71
C PHE A 913 -7.69 -19.10 -10.72
N HIS A 914 -6.69 -19.15 -11.60
CA HIS A 914 -5.77 -18.03 -11.83
C HIS A 914 -5.32 -17.85 -13.29
N TYR A 915 -5.26 -16.60 -13.76
CA TYR A 915 -4.59 -16.24 -15.02
C TYR A 915 -3.16 -15.78 -14.74
N GLN A 916 -2.22 -16.71 -14.56
CA GLN A 916 -0.80 -16.39 -14.32
C GLN A 916 0.17 -17.02 -15.35
N ASP A 917 -0.31 -17.89 -16.24
CA ASP A 917 0.46 -18.45 -17.37
C ASP A 917 1.84 -19.01 -16.98
N ILE A 918 1.88 -19.82 -15.92
CA ILE A 918 3.11 -20.28 -15.26
C ILE A 918 3.70 -21.46 -16.05
N GLY A 919 4.27 -21.20 -17.22
CA GLY A 919 4.95 -22.19 -18.08
C GLY A 919 6.26 -22.79 -17.50
N THR A 920 6.49 -22.71 -16.19
CA THR A 920 7.72 -23.12 -15.49
C THR A 920 7.42 -24.05 -14.33
N ASN A 921 8.24 -25.08 -14.12
CA ASN A 921 8.12 -26.02 -12.98
C ASN A 921 8.59 -25.42 -11.64
N ASP A 922 8.03 -24.27 -11.28
CA ASP A 922 8.40 -23.44 -10.14
C ASP A 922 7.21 -23.38 -9.16
N LEU A 923 7.27 -24.22 -8.13
CA LEU A 923 6.21 -24.34 -7.12
C LEU A 923 5.94 -23.01 -6.41
N ALA A 924 6.94 -22.15 -6.20
CA ALA A 924 6.75 -20.88 -5.51
C ALA A 924 5.84 -19.92 -6.30
N ARG A 925 5.90 -19.94 -7.64
CA ARG A 925 4.99 -19.16 -8.50
C ARG A 925 3.55 -19.63 -8.39
N TYR A 926 3.33 -20.94 -8.40
CA TYR A 926 1.98 -21.49 -8.22
C TYR A 926 1.44 -21.13 -6.84
N LEU A 927 2.23 -21.32 -5.77
CA LEU A 927 1.78 -20.96 -4.42
C LEU A 927 1.44 -19.48 -4.28
N ASP A 928 2.20 -18.57 -4.91
CA ASP A 928 1.87 -17.13 -4.97
C ASP A 928 0.59 -16.85 -5.79
N ALA A 929 0.31 -17.64 -6.84
CA ALA A 929 -0.93 -17.52 -7.58
C ALA A 929 -2.17 -17.91 -6.76
N TYR A 930 -2.10 -18.97 -5.96
CA TYR A 930 -3.14 -19.28 -4.95
C TYR A 930 -3.20 -18.21 -3.84
N ASP A 931 -2.06 -17.69 -3.37
CA ASP A 931 -2.02 -16.60 -2.40
C ASP A 931 -2.71 -15.33 -2.90
N ARG A 932 -2.60 -15.01 -4.20
CA ARG A 932 -3.29 -13.86 -4.83
C ARG A 932 -4.80 -14.03 -4.84
N VAL A 933 -5.28 -15.20 -5.26
CA VAL A 933 -6.72 -15.53 -5.29
C VAL A 933 -7.30 -15.51 -3.88
N LEU A 934 -6.63 -16.17 -2.93
CA LEU A 934 -7.06 -16.26 -1.53
C LEU A 934 -6.80 -14.98 -0.72
N ALA A 935 -6.17 -13.95 -1.30
CA ALA A 935 -6.05 -12.62 -0.69
C ALA A 935 -7.31 -11.76 -0.89
N SER A 936 -8.10 -12.02 -1.94
CA SER A 936 -9.36 -11.32 -2.23
C SER A 936 -10.41 -11.62 -1.14
N PRO A 937 -11.01 -10.59 -0.51
CA PRO A 937 -12.09 -10.78 0.46
C PRO A 937 -13.30 -11.51 -0.15
N GLN A 938 -13.69 -11.16 -1.36
CA GLN A 938 -14.86 -11.71 -2.07
C GLN A 938 -14.68 -13.21 -2.35
N GLN A 939 -13.53 -13.61 -2.90
CA GLN A 939 -13.24 -15.01 -3.19
C GLN A 939 -13.04 -15.82 -1.89
N ALA A 940 -12.26 -15.29 -0.95
CA ALA A 940 -11.94 -15.97 0.30
C ALA A 940 -13.11 -16.07 1.30
N GLU A 941 -14.21 -15.32 1.11
CA GLU A 941 -15.45 -15.54 1.89
C GLU A 941 -16.35 -16.60 1.24
N LEU A 942 -16.51 -16.61 -0.10
CA LEU A 942 -17.26 -17.68 -0.78
C LEU A 942 -16.68 -19.05 -0.43
N TYR A 943 -15.37 -19.22 -0.64
CA TYR A 943 -14.64 -20.48 -0.42
C TYR A 943 -14.62 -20.94 1.05
N ARG A 944 -14.84 -20.02 1.99
CA ARG A 944 -14.92 -20.27 3.44
C ARG A 944 -16.34 -20.61 3.88
N SER A 945 -17.36 -20.15 3.15
CA SER A 945 -18.78 -20.27 3.51
C SER A 945 -19.58 -21.28 2.67
N THR A 946 -18.92 -21.90 1.70
CA THR A 946 -19.43 -22.88 0.75
C THR A 946 -18.35 -23.95 0.54
N ALA A 947 -18.73 -25.23 0.42
CA ALA A 947 -17.78 -26.29 0.09
C ALA A 947 -17.21 -26.07 -1.33
N PHE A 948 -15.90 -26.16 -1.48
CA PHE A 948 -15.19 -25.88 -2.73
C PHE A 948 -14.82 -27.17 -3.47
N GLU A 949 -15.03 -27.17 -4.78
CA GLU A 949 -14.60 -28.20 -5.72
C GLU A 949 -13.91 -27.52 -6.92
N TYR A 950 -12.86 -28.12 -7.51
CA TYR A 950 -12.03 -27.49 -8.52
C TYR A 950 -11.21 -28.45 -9.37
N ILE A 951 -11.24 -28.16 -10.68
CA ILE A 951 -10.57 -28.85 -11.78
C ILE A 951 -9.76 -27.84 -12.62
N TRP A 952 -8.66 -28.28 -13.22
CA TRP A 952 -7.74 -27.43 -14.00
C TRP A 952 -8.22 -27.06 -15.39
N ASP A 953 -7.95 -25.80 -15.74
CA ASP A 953 -7.87 -25.28 -17.10
C ASP A 953 -6.44 -24.95 -17.56
N ASP A 954 -6.30 -24.37 -18.75
CA ASP A 954 -5.00 -24.17 -19.40
C ASP A 954 -4.14 -23.05 -18.76
N HIS A 955 -4.76 -22.10 -18.06
CA HIS A 955 -4.05 -21.13 -17.23
C HIS A 955 -3.73 -21.64 -15.81
N ASP A 956 -4.29 -22.78 -15.38
CA ASP A 956 -4.12 -23.33 -14.03
C ASP A 956 -2.92 -24.28 -13.89
N SER A 957 -2.60 -25.05 -14.93
CA SER A 957 -1.56 -26.10 -14.88
C SER A 957 -0.34 -25.82 -15.77
N GLY A 958 -0.21 -24.59 -16.27
CA GLY A 958 0.92 -24.15 -17.09
C GLY A 958 0.70 -22.76 -17.69
N GLY A 959 1.12 -22.59 -18.94
CA GLY A 959 0.72 -21.45 -19.77
C GLY A 959 -0.43 -21.82 -20.71
N ASN A 960 -1.18 -20.80 -21.13
CA ASN A 960 -2.21 -20.83 -22.19
C ASN A 960 -2.02 -21.97 -23.21
N ASN A 961 -3.06 -22.78 -23.36
CA ASN A 961 -3.20 -23.97 -24.18
C ASN A 961 -2.28 -25.16 -23.86
N VAL A 962 -1.95 -25.39 -22.59
CA VAL A 962 -1.18 -26.57 -22.17
C VAL A 962 -1.79 -27.91 -22.60
N SER A 963 -0.88 -28.84 -22.92
CA SER A 963 -1.11 -30.21 -23.35
C SER A 963 -0.12 -31.17 -22.65
N ARG A 964 -0.31 -32.49 -22.80
CA ARG A 964 0.56 -33.56 -22.28
C ARG A 964 2.04 -33.24 -22.54
N GLY A 965 2.86 -33.39 -21.51
CA GLY A 965 4.30 -33.11 -21.56
C GLY A 965 4.68 -31.67 -21.17
N GLY A 966 3.69 -30.82 -20.81
CA GLY A 966 3.94 -29.51 -20.22
C GLY A 966 4.81 -29.60 -18.95
N VAL A 967 5.95 -28.90 -18.95
CA VAL A 967 6.99 -29.02 -17.91
C VAL A 967 6.52 -28.63 -16.50
N ALA A 968 5.44 -27.85 -16.38
CA ALA A 968 4.97 -27.26 -15.13
C ALA A 968 3.98 -28.12 -14.33
N LEU A 969 3.49 -29.24 -14.89
CA LEU A 969 2.43 -30.07 -14.31
C LEU A 969 2.77 -30.58 -12.89
N ALA A 970 4.04 -30.87 -12.59
CA ALA A 970 4.44 -31.34 -11.26
C ALA A 970 4.33 -30.23 -10.18
N ALA A 971 4.78 -29.01 -10.49
CA ALA A 971 4.61 -27.85 -9.62
C ALA A 971 3.13 -27.45 -9.45
N ALA A 972 2.34 -27.51 -10.52
CA ALA A 972 0.89 -27.30 -10.46
C ALA A 972 0.21 -28.34 -9.55
N ARG A 973 0.53 -29.63 -9.70
CA ARG A 973 0.00 -30.72 -8.85
C ARG A 973 0.34 -30.50 -7.39
N ALA A 974 1.59 -30.21 -7.07
CA ALA A 974 2.02 -29.96 -5.69
C ALA A 974 1.30 -28.75 -5.07
N ALA A 975 1.06 -27.67 -5.84
CA ALA A 975 0.29 -26.53 -5.35
C ALA A 975 -1.20 -26.87 -5.11
N TYR A 976 -1.81 -27.68 -5.98
CA TYR A 976 -3.17 -28.19 -5.82
C TYR A 976 -3.29 -29.09 -4.57
N GLU A 977 -2.42 -30.09 -4.44
CA GLU A 977 -2.39 -31.03 -3.31
C GLU A 977 -2.02 -30.34 -1.98
N LEU A 978 -1.32 -29.21 -2.01
CA LEU A 978 -1.12 -28.33 -0.86
C LEU A 978 -2.37 -27.50 -0.55
N TYR A 979 -2.85 -26.65 -1.45
CA TYR A 979 -3.91 -25.67 -1.13
C TYR A 979 -5.34 -26.23 -1.11
N VAL A 980 -5.71 -27.07 -2.08
CA VAL A 980 -7.13 -27.37 -2.39
C VAL A 980 -7.66 -28.49 -1.49
N PRO A 981 -8.79 -28.34 -0.80
CA PRO A 981 -9.42 -29.42 -0.04
C PRO A 981 -10.15 -30.39 -0.99
N HIS A 982 -9.40 -31.22 -1.70
CA HIS A 982 -9.89 -32.10 -2.78
C HIS A 982 -10.35 -33.49 -2.27
N TYR A 983 -11.16 -34.18 -3.07
CA TYR A 983 -11.48 -35.61 -2.93
C TYR A 983 -10.23 -36.50 -3.15
N PRO A 984 -10.27 -37.80 -2.76
CA PRO A 984 -9.26 -38.77 -3.18
C PRO A 984 -9.12 -38.81 -4.70
N LEU A 985 -7.93 -38.50 -5.19
CA LEU A 985 -7.62 -38.43 -6.62
C LEU A 985 -7.34 -39.84 -7.16
N ALA A 986 -7.77 -40.16 -8.37
CA ALA A 986 -7.62 -41.49 -8.95
C ALA A 986 -6.21 -41.77 -9.52
N THR A 987 -5.22 -41.01 -9.07
CA THR A 987 -3.81 -41.03 -9.50
C THR A 987 -2.89 -40.80 -8.31
N ASN A 988 -1.69 -41.40 -8.35
CA ASN A 988 -0.63 -41.09 -7.38
C ASN A 988 -0.09 -39.65 -7.61
N PRO A 989 0.55 -39.01 -6.61
CA PRO A 989 1.20 -37.71 -6.76
C PRO A 989 2.32 -37.70 -7.82
N GLY A 990 2.63 -36.51 -8.34
CA GLY A 990 3.64 -36.29 -9.39
C GLY A 990 3.12 -35.38 -10.52
N PRO A 991 3.67 -35.46 -11.74
CA PRO A 991 3.08 -34.80 -12.93
C PRO A 991 1.85 -35.60 -13.42
N ALA A 992 0.84 -35.75 -12.55
CA ALA A 992 -0.28 -36.66 -12.74
C ALA A 992 -1.64 -35.92 -12.80
N PRO A 993 -2.60 -36.38 -13.63
CA PRO A 993 -3.92 -35.74 -13.77
C PRO A 993 -4.77 -35.74 -12.49
N ILE A 994 -5.55 -34.69 -12.25
CA ILE A 994 -6.36 -34.50 -11.01
C ILE A 994 -7.80 -35.06 -11.08
N TYR A 995 -8.07 -36.03 -11.96
CA TYR A 995 -9.42 -36.60 -12.12
C TYR A 995 -9.87 -37.45 -10.91
N HIS A 996 -11.16 -37.35 -10.60
CA HIS A 996 -11.78 -37.98 -9.43
C HIS A 996 -13.31 -38.03 -9.57
N SER A 997 -14.01 -38.61 -8.58
CA SER A 997 -15.48 -38.66 -8.58
C SER A 997 -16.05 -38.62 -7.17
N PHE A 998 -17.27 -38.10 -7.02
CA PHE A 998 -17.98 -38.03 -5.75
C PHE A 998 -19.51 -38.19 -5.95
N THR A 999 -20.27 -38.18 -4.85
CA THR A 999 -21.73 -38.39 -4.88
C THR A 999 -22.45 -37.43 -3.95
N VAL A 1000 -23.60 -36.92 -4.38
CA VAL A 1000 -24.48 -36.04 -3.61
C VAL A 1000 -25.88 -36.65 -3.63
N GLY A 1001 -26.29 -37.28 -2.52
CA GLY A 1001 -27.51 -38.09 -2.49
C GLY A 1001 -27.49 -39.17 -3.57
N ARG A 1002 -28.43 -39.08 -4.53
CA ARG A 1002 -28.53 -40.00 -5.68
C ARG A 1002 -27.91 -39.47 -6.98
N VAL A 1003 -27.08 -38.43 -6.91
CA VAL A 1003 -26.35 -37.87 -8.07
C VAL A 1003 -24.88 -38.29 -8.01
N LYS A 1004 -24.34 -38.83 -9.10
CA LYS A 1004 -22.90 -39.10 -9.29
C LYS A 1004 -22.25 -37.96 -10.04
N PHE A 1005 -21.15 -37.43 -9.51
CA PHE A 1005 -20.28 -36.47 -10.20
C PHE A 1005 -19.01 -37.16 -10.66
N ILE A 1006 -18.63 -36.96 -11.92
CA ILE A 1006 -17.40 -37.51 -12.53
C ILE A 1006 -16.61 -36.33 -13.11
N VAL A 1007 -15.40 -36.11 -12.60
CA VAL A 1007 -14.59 -34.90 -12.86
C VAL A 1007 -13.34 -35.32 -13.63
N THR A 1008 -13.19 -34.89 -14.89
CA THR A 1008 -12.14 -35.36 -15.81
C THR A 1008 -11.17 -34.26 -16.20
N ASP A 1009 -9.88 -34.42 -15.89
CA ASP A 1009 -8.79 -33.50 -16.25
C ASP A 1009 -8.53 -33.53 -17.76
N LEU A 1010 -8.72 -32.39 -18.44
CA LEU A 1010 -8.57 -32.25 -19.90
C LEU A 1010 -7.34 -31.39 -20.27
N ARG A 1011 -6.29 -31.46 -19.44
CA ARG A 1011 -5.04 -30.70 -19.58
C ARG A 1011 -3.81 -31.60 -19.50
N SER A 1012 -3.70 -32.37 -18.43
CA SER A 1012 -2.51 -33.18 -18.09
C SER A 1012 -2.19 -34.25 -19.14
N ASP A 1013 -3.21 -34.81 -19.79
CA ASP A 1013 -3.10 -35.88 -20.78
C ASP A 1013 -3.62 -35.51 -22.18
N LYS A 1014 -3.98 -34.24 -22.41
CA LYS A 1014 -4.47 -33.71 -23.70
C LYS A 1014 -3.37 -33.79 -24.77
N ASP A 1015 -3.60 -34.47 -25.89
CA ASP A 1015 -2.73 -34.37 -27.06
C ASP A 1015 -2.83 -32.96 -27.69
N GLY A 1016 -1.75 -32.48 -28.30
CA GLY A 1016 -1.73 -31.17 -28.97
C GLY A 1016 -2.83 -31.00 -30.02
N SER A 1017 -3.44 -29.81 -30.04
CA SER A 1017 -4.50 -29.36 -30.98
C SER A 1017 -4.24 -29.76 -32.44
N ARG A 1018 -2.99 -29.58 -32.92
CA ARG A 1018 -2.53 -29.83 -34.29
C ARG A 1018 -2.26 -31.30 -34.63
N LYS A 1019 -2.32 -32.22 -33.64
CA LYS A 1019 -2.25 -33.67 -33.90
C LYS A 1019 -3.45 -34.06 -34.78
N ARG A 1020 -3.24 -34.95 -35.76
CA ARG A 1020 -4.32 -35.48 -36.59
C ARG A 1020 -5.41 -36.08 -35.70
N ASP A 1021 -6.66 -35.70 -35.97
CA ASP A 1021 -7.81 -36.33 -35.32
C ASP A 1021 -8.02 -37.73 -35.91
N ASP A 1022 -7.52 -38.72 -35.18
CA ASP A 1022 -7.68 -40.15 -35.40
C ASP A 1022 -7.61 -40.88 -34.04
N ALA A 1023 -7.71 -42.20 -34.03
CA ALA A 1023 -7.77 -43.01 -32.81
C ALA A 1023 -6.56 -42.87 -31.86
N ASN A 1024 -5.45 -42.27 -32.33
CA ASN A 1024 -4.26 -42.00 -31.52
C ASN A 1024 -4.28 -40.61 -30.84
N LYS A 1025 -5.26 -39.74 -31.15
CA LYS A 1025 -5.42 -38.42 -30.52
C LYS A 1025 -6.45 -38.51 -29.40
N SER A 1026 -6.08 -38.01 -28.22
CA SER A 1026 -6.91 -38.09 -27.03
C SER A 1026 -6.88 -36.77 -26.24
N MET A 1027 -8.03 -36.35 -25.71
CA MET A 1027 -8.15 -35.26 -24.74
C MET A 1027 -7.90 -35.78 -23.32
N MET A 1028 -8.43 -36.96 -23.00
CA MET A 1028 -8.34 -37.56 -21.66
C MET A 1028 -7.04 -38.35 -21.41
N GLY A 1029 -6.42 -38.90 -22.45
CA GLY A 1029 -5.46 -39.99 -22.34
C GLY A 1029 -6.14 -41.35 -22.11
N ALA A 1030 -5.46 -42.44 -22.50
CA ALA A 1030 -6.03 -43.78 -22.51
C ALA A 1030 -6.43 -44.28 -21.10
N VAL A 1031 -5.63 -43.99 -20.07
CA VAL A 1031 -5.86 -44.45 -18.70
C VAL A 1031 -7.10 -43.77 -18.09
N GLN A 1032 -7.18 -42.44 -18.19
CA GLN A 1032 -8.34 -41.69 -17.73
C GLN A 1032 -9.59 -42.06 -18.52
N LYS A 1033 -9.52 -42.23 -19.86
CA LYS A 1033 -10.68 -42.63 -20.66
C LYS A 1033 -11.23 -44.00 -20.25
N ALA A 1034 -10.36 -44.97 -19.95
CA ALA A 1034 -10.76 -46.26 -19.41
C ALA A 1034 -11.42 -46.13 -18.03
N TRP A 1035 -10.82 -45.34 -17.12
CA TRP A 1035 -11.40 -45.04 -15.81
C TRP A 1035 -12.76 -44.33 -15.90
N PHE A 1036 -12.91 -43.35 -16.81
CA PHE A 1036 -14.14 -42.61 -17.04
C PHE A 1036 -15.26 -43.52 -17.54
N LYS A 1037 -14.96 -44.37 -18.53
CA LYS A 1037 -15.88 -45.41 -19.02
C LYS A 1037 -16.31 -46.38 -17.92
N GLN A 1038 -15.38 -46.79 -17.05
CA GLN A 1038 -15.68 -47.62 -15.88
C GLN A 1038 -16.57 -46.89 -14.86
N GLN A 1039 -16.33 -45.60 -14.58
CA GLN A 1039 -17.18 -44.81 -13.68
C GLN A 1039 -18.60 -44.59 -14.22
N LEU A 1040 -18.77 -44.50 -15.55
CA LEU A 1040 -20.10 -44.48 -16.17
C LEU A 1040 -20.83 -45.83 -16.01
N LEU A 1041 -20.14 -46.96 -16.16
CA LEU A 1041 -20.72 -48.30 -15.94
C LEU A 1041 -21.11 -48.53 -14.47
N GLU A 1042 -20.24 -48.17 -13.53
CA GLU A 1042 -20.51 -48.27 -12.08
C GLU A 1042 -21.65 -47.36 -11.60
N ALA A 1043 -21.93 -46.30 -12.35
CA ALA A 1043 -23.02 -45.38 -12.06
C ALA A 1043 -24.36 -45.79 -12.68
N ASN A 1044 -24.33 -46.46 -13.85
CA ASN A 1044 -25.53 -46.82 -14.59
C ASN A 1044 -26.47 -47.72 -13.76
N GLY A 1045 -27.76 -47.37 -13.71
CA GLY A 1045 -28.77 -48.04 -12.89
C GLY A 1045 -28.63 -47.86 -11.36
N LYS A 1046 -27.49 -47.34 -10.86
CA LYS A 1046 -27.26 -47.05 -9.44
C LYS A 1046 -27.63 -45.60 -9.07
N TYR A 1047 -27.27 -44.65 -9.91
CA TYR A 1047 -27.58 -43.22 -9.73
C TYR A 1047 -28.48 -42.76 -10.89
N PRO A 1048 -29.67 -42.17 -10.64
CA PRO A 1048 -30.55 -41.71 -11.72
C PRO A 1048 -30.06 -40.43 -12.42
N LEU A 1049 -29.03 -39.75 -11.90
CA LEU A 1049 -28.40 -38.60 -12.55
C LEU A 1049 -26.88 -38.73 -12.45
N ILE A 1050 -26.20 -38.53 -13.58
CA ILE A 1050 -24.74 -38.56 -13.73
C ILE A 1050 -24.30 -37.21 -14.31
N CYS A 1051 -23.63 -36.39 -13.50
CA CYS A 1051 -23.05 -35.13 -13.93
C CYS A 1051 -21.58 -35.34 -14.32
N TRP A 1052 -21.27 -35.23 -15.60
CA TRP A 1052 -19.89 -35.17 -16.09
C TRP A 1052 -19.42 -33.71 -16.10
N VAL A 1053 -18.27 -33.45 -15.48
CA VAL A 1053 -17.60 -32.14 -15.45
C VAL A 1053 -16.41 -32.15 -16.42
N SER A 1054 -16.45 -31.22 -17.39
CA SER A 1054 -15.43 -30.97 -18.40
C SER A 1054 -14.92 -29.54 -18.24
N SER A 1055 -13.62 -29.28 -18.11
CA SER A 1055 -13.14 -27.90 -18.07
C SER A 1055 -13.39 -27.19 -19.42
N VAL A 1056 -12.95 -27.80 -20.53
CA VAL A 1056 -13.21 -27.28 -21.90
C VAL A 1056 -14.65 -27.50 -22.41
N PRO A 1057 -15.14 -26.69 -23.37
CA PRO A 1057 -16.49 -26.80 -23.94
C PRO A 1057 -16.74 -28.07 -24.76
N TRP A 1058 -17.87 -28.73 -24.47
CA TRP A 1058 -18.38 -29.88 -25.22
C TRP A 1058 -19.15 -29.41 -26.48
N ILE A 1059 -18.41 -29.23 -27.57
CA ILE A 1059 -18.94 -28.82 -28.88
C ILE A 1059 -18.44 -29.74 -30.01
N GLY A 1060 -19.22 -29.82 -31.09
CA GLY A 1060 -18.93 -30.62 -32.27
C GLY A 1060 -18.17 -29.89 -33.37
N GLU A 1061 -18.18 -30.45 -34.57
CA GLU A 1061 -17.48 -29.91 -35.74
C GLU A 1061 -18.16 -28.64 -36.27
N TRP A 1062 -17.43 -27.84 -37.05
CA TRP A 1062 -17.95 -26.59 -37.62
C TRP A 1062 -19.23 -26.84 -38.42
N GLY A 1063 -20.29 -26.06 -38.13
CA GLY A 1063 -21.61 -26.29 -38.73
C GLY A 1063 -22.56 -27.16 -37.90
N THR A 1064 -22.11 -27.73 -36.78
CA THR A 1064 -22.97 -28.34 -35.74
C THR A 1064 -23.31 -27.30 -34.66
N ASN A 1065 -23.06 -27.56 -33.37
CA ASN A 1065 -23.10 -26.53 -32.32
C ASN A 1065 -21.78 -25.72 -32.20
N TYR A 1066 -21.10 -25.49 -33.32
CA TYR A 1066 -19.94 -24.60 -33.41
C TYR A 1066 -20.06 -23.62 -34.59
N TYR A 1067 -20.33 -22.36 -34.27
CA TYR A 1067 -20.23 -21.21 -35.18
C TYR A 1067 -19.44 -20.05 -34.55
N PRO A 1068 -18.49 -19.42 -35.26
CA PRO A 1068 -17.76 -18.26 -34.77
C PRO A 1068 -18.61 -16.98 -34.85
N ILE A 1069 -18.67 -16.24 -33.74
CA ILE A 1069 -19.45 -14.99 -33.59
C ILE A 1069 -18.50 -13.79 -33.56
N LYS A 1070 -18.95 -12.62 -34.06
CA LYS A 1070 -18.14 -11.39 -34.03
C LYS A 1070 -17.84 -10.96 -32.59
N THR A 1071 -16.57 -10.63 -32.32
CA THR A 1071 -16.05 -10.31 -30.98
C THR A 1071 -16.63 -9.04 -30.33
N ASN A 1072 -17.37 -8.22 -31.07
CA ASN A 1072 -18.07 -7.02 -30.58
C ASN A 1072 -19.58 -7.22 -30.33
N VAL A 1073 -20.11 -8.45 -30.44
CA VAL A 1073 -21.53 -8.77 -30.16
C VAL A 1073 -21.69 -9.24 -28.71
N TYR A 1074 -22.57 -8.61 -27.94
CA TYR A 1074 -22.83 -8.92 -26.53
C TYR A 1074 -24.33 -9.14 -26.27
N GLY A 1075 -24.67 -9.68 -25.10
CA GLY A 1075 -26.04 -9.96 -24.70
C GLY A 1075 -26.53 -11.35 -25.12
N PHE A 1076 -27.84 -11.49 -25.33
CA PHE A 1076 -28.50 -12.76 -25.65
C PHE A 1076 -28.46 -13.06 -27.17
N ILE A 1077 -27.97 -14.24 -27.52
CA ILE A 1077 -27.75 -14.70 -28.89
C ILE A 1077 -28.49 -16.03 -29.05
N HIS A 1078 -29.33 -16.13 -30.08
CA HIS A 1078 -30.16 -17.30 -30.35
C HIS A 1078 -30.04 -17.74 -31.81
N HIS A 1079 -30.35 -19.00 -32.10
CA HIS A 1079 -30.17 -19.61 -33.42
C HIS A 1079 -31.04 -18.97 -34.53
N THR A 1080 -32.10 -18.25 -34.13
CA THR A 1080 -32.95 -17.43 -35.00
C THR A 1080 -32.22 -16.18 -35.52
N ASN A 1081 -31.22 -15.67 -34.81
CA ASN A 1081 -30.55 -14.39 -35.11
C ASN A 1081 -29.43 -14.58 -36.16
N LYS A 1082 -29.75 -15.24 -37.28
CA LYS A 1082 -28.79 -15.76 -38.28
C LYS A 1082 -27.82 -14.70 -38.82
N ALA A 1083 -28.20 -13.42 -38.85
CA ALA A 1083 -27.36 -12.30 -39.30
C ALA A 1083 -26.13 -12.00 -38.41
N LEU A 1084 -26.05 -12.54 -37.18
CA LEU A 1084 -24.89 -12.38 -36.29
C LEU A 1084 -23.74 -13.34 -36.63
N PHE A 1085 -24.02 -14.41 -37.37
CA PHE A 1085 -23.07 -15.47 -37.73
C PHE A 1085 -22.48 -15.20 -39.14
N ARG A 1086 -21.30 -15.75 -39.45
CA ARG A 1086 -20.68 -15.60 -40.78
C ARG A 1086 -21.38 -16.43 -41.86
N SER A 1087 -22.29 -15.80 -42.60
CA SER A 1087 -22.96 -16.39 -43.78
C SER A 1087 -22.09 -16.32 -45.05
N GLU A 1088 -21.02 -17.13 -45.14
CA GLU A 1088 -20.48 -17.73 -46.39
C GLU A 1088 -19.10 -18.39 -46.15
N PRO A 1089 -18.79 -19.53 -46.79
CA PRO A 1089 -17.46 -20.16 -46.75
C PRO A 1089 -16.46 -19.50 -47.70
N ARG A 1090 -16.35 -18.15 -47.70
CA ARG A 1090 -15.25 -17.49 -48.42
C ARG A 1090 -13.92 -17.77 -47.72
N ARG A 1091 -12.89 -18.04 -48.52
CA ARG A 1091 -11.49 -18.31 -48.10
C ARG A 1091 -10.82 -17.07 -47.50
N SER A 1092 -11.34 -16.54 -46.39
CA SER A 1092 -10.72 -15.44 -45.66
C SER A 1092 -9.35 -15.88 -45.12
N SER A 1093 -8.35 -15.00 -45.20
CA SER A 1093 -6.98 -15.26 -44.71
C SER A 1093 -6.95 -15.76 -43.27
N TRP A 1094 -7.85 -15.24 -42.43
CA TRP A 1094 -8.11 -15.68 -41.05
C TRP A 1094 -8.31 -17.19 -40.88
N ALA A 1095 -8.98 -17.85 -41.83
CA ALA A 1095 -9.19 -19.30 -41.79
C ALA A 1095 -7.95 -20.13 -42.21
N ARG A 1096 -6.86 -19.45 -42.60
CA ARG A 1096 -5.54 -20.06 -42.86
C ARG A 1096 -4.48 -19.71 -41.80
N THR A 1097 -4.72 -18.69 -40.96
CA THR A 1097 -3.72 -18.22 -39.97
C THR A 1097 -3.94 -18.71 -38.55
N TYR A 1098 -5.06 -19.36 -38.23
CA TYR A 1098 -5.32 -19.98 -36.92
C TYR A 1098 -5.54 -21.51 -36.91
N PRO A 1099 -4.79 -22.35 -37.65
CA PRO A 1099 -4.69 -23.79 -37.39
C PRO A 1099 -3.77 -24.05 -36.17
N GLY A 1100 -3.94 -23.23 -35.13
CA GLY A 1100 -2.98 -23.02 -34.06
C GLY A 1100 -3.34 -23.88 -32.87
N ASP A 1101 -4.22 -23.36 -32.02
CA ASP A 1101 -4.49 -23.88 -30.70
C ASP A 1101 -6.00 -23.73 -30.43
N GLU A 1102 -6.75 -24.78 -30.82
CA GLU A 1102 -8.19 -24.89 -30.56
C GLU A 1102 -8.42 -25.62 -29.24
N ASP A 1103 -9.27 -25.03 -28.40
CA ASP A 1103 -9.44 -25.43 -27.01
C ASP A 1103 -10.89 -25.76 -26.66
N HIS A 1104 -11.32 -26.87 -27.25
CA HIS A 1104 -12.67 -27.41 -27.15
C HIS A 1104 -12.71 -28.81 -27.79
N TRP A 1105 -13.78 -29.55 -27.52
CA TRP A 1105 -13.92 -30.95 -27.96
C TRP A 1105 -14.05 -31.16 -29.49
N SER A 1106 -14.24 -30.11 -30.29
CA SER A 1106 -14.44 -30.20 -31.76
C SER A 1106 -13.32 -30.95 -32.49
N VAL A 1107 -12.06 -30.65 -32.16
CA VAL A 1107 -10.84 -31.21 -32.80
C VAL A 1107 -10.37 -32.54 -32.20
N TYR A 1108 -11.20 -33.15 -31.35
CA TYR A 1108 -11.04 -34.50 -30.80
C TYR A 1108 -12.28 -35.34 -31.16
N SER A 1109 -12.83 -35.12 -32.35
CA SER A 1109 -14.09 -35.71 -32.83
C SER A 1109 -14.09 -37.24 -32.78
N THR A 1110 -12.92 -37.89 -32.94
CA THR A 1110 -12.80 -39.35 -32.85
C THR A 1110 -13.09 -39.85 -31.43
N GLU A 1111 -12.43 -39.28 -30.41
CA GLU A 1111 -12.65 -39.63 -29.00
C GLU A 1111 -14.03 -39.16 -28.49
N ARG A 1112 -14.48 -37.99 -28.95
CA ARG A 1112 -15.81 -37.43 -28.68
C ARG A 1112 -16.92 -38.41 -29.10
N ARG A 1113 -16.80 -39.00 -30.30
CA ARG A 1113 -17.68 -40.07 -30.80
C ARG A 1113 -17.51 -41.36 -30.00
N GLU A 1114 -16.28 -41.80 -29.73
CA GLU A 1114 -15.98 -43.00 -28.95
C GLU A 1114 -16.57 -42.99 -27.51
N ILE A 1115 -16.78 -41.80 -26.94
CA ILE A 1115 -17.47 -41.60 -25.66
C ILE A 1115 -19.00 -41.63 -25.86
N ALA A 1116 -19.53 -40.92 -26.85
CA ALA A 1116 -20.96 -40.89 -27.15
C ALA A 1116 -21.52 -42.28 -27.53
N ASP A 1117 -20.83 -43.00 -28.41
CA ASP A 1117 -21.18 -44.37 -28.82
C ASP A 1117 -21.10 -45.36 -27.65
N PHE A 1118 -20.17 -45.16 -26.71
CA PHE A 1118 -20.07 -45.98 -25.51
C PHE A 1118 -21.28 -45.76 -24.57
N ILE A 1119 -21.68 -44.50 -24.34
CA ILE A 1119 -22.87 -44.15 -23.57
C ILE A 1119 -24.14 -44.74 -24.21
N LYS A 1120 -24.28 -44.62 -25.53
CA LYS A 1120 -25.40 -45.17 -26.31
C LYS A 1120 -25.45 -46.70 -26.24
N SER A 1121 -24.33 -47.37 -26.52
CA SER A 1121 -24.25 -48.84 -26.63
C SER A 1121 -24.40 -49.57 -25.29
N ASN A 1122 -24.02 -48.92 -24.17
CA ASN A 1122 -24.21 -49.47 -22.82
C ASN A 1122 -25.51 -48.99 -22.16
N HIS A 1123 -26.40 -48.33 -22.92
CA HIS A 1123 -27.68 -47.79 -22.44
C HIS A 1123 -27.55 -46.96 -21.15
N ILE A 1124 -26.56 -46.05 -21.10
CA ILE A 1124 -26.28 -45.24 -19.92
C ILE A 1124 -27.22 -44.04 -19.89
N GLN A 1125 -28.14 -44.03 -18.92
CA GLN A 1125 -29.21 -43.02 -18.82
C GLN A 1125 -28.90 -41.94 -17.76
N GLY A 1126 -29.55 -40.79 -17.87
CA GLY A 1126 -29.43 -39.71 -16.88
C GLY A 1126 -28.11 -38.94 -16.92
N VAL A 1127 -27.36 -39.00 -18.02
CA VAL A 1127 -26.12 -38.22 -18.19
C VAL A 1127 -26.46 -36.77 -18.52
N CYS A 1128 -25.76 -35.82 -17.90
CA CYS A 1128 -25.69 -34.42 -18.33
C CYS A 1128 -24.26 -33.87 -18.17
N ILE A 1129 -23.89 -32.88 -18.99
CA ILE A 1129 -22.55 -32.31 -19.03
C ILE A 1129 -22.56 -30.89 -18.45
N LEU A 1130 -21.64 -30.62 -17.53
CA LEU A 1130 -21.28 -29.30 -17.02
C LEU A 1130 -19.96 -28.91 -17.66
N HIS A 1131 -19.86 -27.73 -18.28
CA HIS A 1131 -18.59 -27.26 -18.84
C HIS A 1131 -18.20 -25.83 -18.50
N GLY A 1132 -16.89 -25.63 -18.32
CA GLY A 1132 -16.24 -24.33 -18.18
C GLY A 1132 -15.87 -23.72 -19.52
N ASP A 1133 -14.91 -22.78 -19.47
CA ASP A 1133 -14.06 -22.23 -20.54
C ASP A 1133 -14.76 -21.65 -21.80
N ALA A 1134 -16.07 -21.78 -21.90
CA ALA A 1134 -16.87 -21.25 -23.00
C ALA A 1134 -16.91 -19.71 -23.04
N HIS A 1135 -16.49 -19.07 -21.94
CA HIS A 1135 -16.62 -17.62 -21.64
C HIS A 1135 -18.03 -17.05 -21.91
N MET A 1136 -19.05 -17.90 -21.76
CA MET A 1136 -20.46 -17.56 -21.97
C MET A 1136 -21.37 -18.40 -21.07
N LEU A 1137 -22.57 -17.90 -20.81
CA LEU A 1137 -23.66 -18.70 -20.26
C LEU A 1137 -24.39 -19.38 -21.42
N ALA A 1138 -24.56 -20.70 -21.40
CA ALA A 1138 -25.23 -21.45 -22.47
C ALA A 1138 -25.92 -22.69 -21.92
N ALA A 1139 -26.99 -23.15 -22.56
CA ALA A 1139 -27.61 -24.43 -22.21
C ALA A 1139 -28.34 -25.10 -23.39
N ASP A 1140 -28.07 -26.39 -23.59
CA ASP A 1140 -28.76 -27.26 -24.53
C ASP A 1140 -29.48 -28.39 -23.79
N ASP A 1141 -30.70 -28.70 -24.19
CA ASP A 1141 -31.44 -29.88 -23.73
C ASP A 1141 -30.92 -31.21 -24.31
N GLY A 1142 -29.96 -31.15 -25.23
CA GLY A 1142 -29.39 -32.27 -25.97
C GLY A 1142 -29.88 -32.37 -27.42
N THR A 1143 -30.73 -31.45 -27.89
CA THR A 1143 -31.21 -31.41 -29.28
C THR A 1143 -30.21 -30.82 -30.29
N HIS A 1144 -29.25 -30.00 -29.85
CA HIS A 1144 -28.22 -29.41 -30.73
C HIS A 1144 -26.80 -29.87 -30.34
N SER A 1145 -26.60 -30.45 -29.17
CA SER A 1145 -25.35 -31.16 -28.85
C SER A 1145 -25.10 -32.26 -29.87
N ASP A 1146 -23.98 -32.21 -30.60
CA ASP A 1146 -23.65 -33.18 -31.64
C ASP A 1146 -23.24 -34.53 -31.02
N TYR A 1147 -24.22 -35.32 -30.59
CA TYR A 1147 -24.06 -36.69 -30.07
C TYR A 1147 -23.91 -37.73 -31.20
N ALA A 1148 -23.20 -37.32 -32.26
CA ALA A 1148 -23.14 -37.90 -33.59
C ALA A 1148 -24.46 -37.83 -34.40
N THR A 1149 -24.31 -37.67 -35.72
CA THR A 1149 -25.38 -37.51 -36.72
C THR A 1149 -26.17 -38.81 -36.96
N GLY A 1150 -26.88 -39.31 -35.94
CA GLY A 1150 -27.50 -40.64 -35.99
C GLY A 1150 -28.40 -41.03 -34.82
N GLY A 1151 -29.27 -40.13 -34.34
CA GLY A 1151 -30.35 -40.47 -33.41
C GLY A 1151 -29.88 -41.13 -32.11
N GLY A 1152 -29.06 -40.43 -31.33
CA GLY A 1152 -28.81 -40.75 -29.92
C GLY A 1152 -29.87 -40.14 -29.00
N ALA A 1153 -29.96 -40.60 -27.75
CA ALA A 1153 -30.76 -39.93 -26.74
C ALA A 1153 -30.14 -38.55 -26.40
N PRO A 1154 -30.93 -37.48 -26.24
CA PRO A 1154 -30.41 -36.14 -25.96
C PRO A 1154 -29.73 -36.10 -24.58
N VAL A 1155 -28.52 -35.53 -24.53
CA VAL A 1155 -27.74 -35.35 -23.30
C VAL A 1155 -27.67 -33.84 -23.00
N PRO A 1156 -28.32 -33.36 -21.93
CA PRO A 1156 -28.29 -31.94 -21.58
C PRO A 1156 -26.87 -31.42 -21.30
N VAL A 1157 -26.57 -30.24 -21.84
CA VAL A 1157 -25.26 -29.56 -21.74
C VAL A 1157 -25.47 -28.17 -21.12
N MET A 1158 -24.70 -27.84 -20.08
CA MET A 1158 -24.79 -26.57 -19.35
C MET A 1158 -23.40 -25.92 -19.26
N GLY A 1159 -23.28 -24.70 -19.80
CA GLY A 1159 -22.05 -23.90 -19.78
C GLY A 1159 -22.21 -22.66 -18.91
N ALA A 1160 -21.25 -22.42 -18.01
CA ALA A 1160 -21.27 -21.27 -17.10
C ALA A 1160 -19.92 -20.56 -17.01
N ALA A 1161 -19.71 -19.54 -17.84
CA ALA A 1161 -18.55 -18.68 -17.79
C ALA A 1161 -18.89 -17.26 -18.30
N PRO A 1162 -18.01 -16.26 -18.14
CA PRO A 1162 -16.85 -16.21 -17.25
C PRO A 1162 -17.23 -15.48 -15.93
N LEU A 1163 -16.61 -15.86 -14.81
CA LEU A 1163 -16.82 -15.20 -13.51
C LEU A 1163 -16.54 -13.69 -13.58
N ASP A 1164 -15.36 -13.30 -14.05
CA ASP A 1164 -15.03 -11.92 -14.38
C ASP A 1164 -13.86 -11.75 -15.37
N LYS A 1165 -13.47 -12.77 -16.14
CA LYS A 1165 -12.60 -12.62 -17.33
C LYS A 1165 -13.37 -12.06 -18.55
N ASP A 1166 -12.65 -11.48 -19.50
CA ASP A 1166 -13.22 -10.97 -20.75
C ASP A 1166 -13.82 -12.09 -21.64
N PRO A 1167 -14.95 -11.83 -22.32
CA PRO A 1167 -15.74 -12.88 -22.96
C PRO A 1167 -15.18 -13.34 -24.32
N SER A 1168 -15.02 -14.64 -24.51
CA SER A 1168 -14.98 -15.29 -25.83
C SER A 1168 -16.36 -15.93 -26.14
N ILE A 1169 -16.50 -16.63 -27.26
CA ILE A 1169 -17.62 -17.55 -27.53
C ILE A 1169 -17.03 -18.79 -28.20
N LYS A 1170 -17.06 -19.92 -27.49
CA LYS A 1170 -16.64 -21.24 -28.00
C LYS A 1170 -17.89 -22.12 -28.23
N GLY A 1171 -18.76 -21.76 -29.18
CA GLY A 1171 -19.91 -22.60 -29.56
C GLY A 1171 -21.20 -21.88 -29.95
N GLY A 1172 -22.21 -22.69 -30.29
CA GLY A 1172 -23.58 -22.32 -30.66
C GLY A 1172 -24.02 -22.96 -31.99
N PRO A 1173 -25.32 -23.22 -32.21
CA PRO A 1173 -26.45 -22.93 -31.33
C PRO A 1173 -26.59 -23.89 -30.15
N TYR A 1174 -27.24 -23.39 -29.10
CA TYR A 1174 -27.75 -24.16 -27.97
C TYR A 1174 -29.27 -23.92 -27.90
N SER A 1175 -30.06 -24.88 -27.43
CA SER A 1175 -31.53 -24.79 -27.46
C SER A 1175 -32.11 -23.64 -26.63
N GLN A 1176 -31.43 -23.23 -25.56
CA GLN A 1176 -31.80 -22.05 -24.74
C GLN A 1176 -31.01 -20.78 -25.11
N GLY A 1177 -30.24 -20.83 -26.20
CA GLY A 1177 -29.36 -19.75 -26.63
C GLY A 1177 -28.07 -19.61 -25.82
N VAL A 1178 -27.41 -18.48 -26.01
CA VAL A 1178 -26.14 -18.07 -25.39
C VAL A 1178 -26.28 -16.66 -24.85
N TYR A 1179 -25.81 -16.39 -23.64
CA TYR A 1179 -25.64 -15.04 -23.12
C TYR A 1179 -24.16 -14.72 -22.92
N ARG A 1180 -23.68 -13.68 -23.61
CA ARG A 1180 -22.30 -13.19 -23.54
C ARG A 1180 -22.26 -11.88 -22.75
N VAL A 1181 -21.64 -11.92 -21.57
CA VAL A 1181 -21.46 -10.76 -20.68
C VAL A 1181 -20.60 -9.68 -21.34
N ALA A 1182 -20.82 -8.40 -21.03
CA ALA A 1182 -20.08 -7.27 -21.64
C ALA A 1182 -18.91 -6.76 -20.77
N ASN A 1183 -18.05 -7.68 -20.32
CA ASN A 1183 -17.17 -7.49 -19.14
C ASN A 1183 -16.33 -6.20 -19.14
N ALA A 1184 -15.36 -6.04 -20.06
CA ALA A 1184 -14.43 -4.89 -20.12
C ALA A 1184 -15.09 -3.50 -20.11
N GLN A 1185 -16.37 -3.38 -20.48
CA GLN A 1185 -17.10 -2.11 -20.58
C GLN A 1185 -18.16 -1.92 -19.49
N THR A 1186 -18.60 -2.99 -18.83
CA THR A 1186 -19.76 -2.95 -17.91
C THR A 1186 -19.53 -3.59 -16.55
N GLY A 1187 -18.41 -4.30 -16.37
CA GLY A 1187 -18.14 -5.11 -15.18
C GLY A 1187 -19.10 -6.31 -15.04
N GLU A 1188 -19.83 -6.71 -16.08
CA GLU A 1188 -20.71 -7.88 -16.03
C GLU A 1188 -19.92 -9.19 -16.10
N GLY A 1189 -20.25 -10.12 -15.20
CA GLY A 1189 -19.74 -11.50 -15.14
C GLY A 1189 -20.89 -12.50 -14.94
N GLY A 1190 -20.63 -13.79 -15.17
CA GLY A 1190 -21.64 -14.85 -15.20
C GLY A 1190 -21.29 -16.10 -14.39
N PHE A 1191 -22.32 -16.75 -13.84
CA PHE A 1191 -22.22 -18.02 -13.11
C PHE A 1191 -23.47 -18.91 -13.34
N GLY A 1192 -23.35 -20.20 -13.05
CA GLY A 1192 -24.44 -21.17 -13.13
C GLY A 1192 -24.94 -21.61 -11.76
N LEU A 1193 -26.26 -21.69 -11.58
CA LEU A 1193 -26.89 -22.47 -10.52
C LEU A 1193 -27.54 -23.71 -11.13
N VAL A 1194 -27.35 -24.87 -10.50
CA VAL A 1194 -28.05 -26.11 -10.83
C VAL A 1194 -28.82 -26.58 -9.61
N THR A 1195 -30.14 -26.55 -9.71
CA THR A 1195 -31.06 -27.07 -8.70
C THR A 1195 -31.52 -28.47 -9.10
N VAL A 1196 -31.14 -29.45 -8.28
CA VAL A 1196 -31.59 -30.83 -8.33
C VAL A 1196 -32.76 -30.99 -7.35
N THR A 1197 -33.92 -31.40 -7.84
CA THR A 1197 -35.09 -31.73 -7.02
C THR A 1197 -35.38 -33.22 -7.13
N ASP A 1198 -35.00 -34.00 -6.11
CA ASP A 1198 -35.32 -35.43 -6.03
C ASP A 1198 -36.63 -35.64 -5.26
N THR A 1199 -37.61 -36.27 -5.91
CA THR A 1199 -38.93 -36.61 -5.34
C THR A 1199 -39.05 -38.08 -4.91
N GLY A 1200 -37.93 -38.83 -4.90
CA GLY A 1200 -37.91 -40.28 -4.74
C GLY A 1200 -38.23 -41.03 -6.04
N ARG A 1201 -39.23 -40.57 -6.81
CA ARG A 1201 -39.70 -41.18 -8.08
C ARG A 1201 -39.17 -40.51 -9.36
N GLU A 1202 -38.81 -39.24 -9.28
CA GLU A 1202 -38.35 -38.42 -10.40
C GLU A 1202 -37.30 -37.42 -9.88
N ILE A 1203 -36.17 -37.29 -10.57
CA ILE A 1203 -35.22 -36.20 -10.37
C ILE A 1203 -35.53 -35.12 -11.41
N ARG A 1204 -35.72 -33.88 -10.98
CA ARG A 1204 -35.81 -32.70 -11.86
C ARG A 1204 -34.53 -31.89 -11.74
N VAL A 1205 -34.00 -31.42 -12.86
CA VAL A 1205 -32.82 -30.56 -12.90
C VAL A 1205 -33.23 -29.24 -13.54
N ARG A 1206 -32.99 -28.12 -12.86
CA ARG A 1206 -33.06 -26.78 -13.44
C ARG A 1206 -31.69 -26.12 -13.39
N PHE A 1207 -31.19 -25.70 -14.54
CA PHE A 1207 -30.08 -24.76 -14.67
C PHE A 1207 -30.62 -23.32 -14.72
N SER A 1208 -29.89 -22.41 -14.09
CA SER A 1208 -30.09 -20.96 -14.14
C SER A 1208 -28.72 -20.32 -14.36
N GLY A 1209 -28.45 -19.87 -15.59
CA GLY A 1209 -27.28 -19.06 -15.90
C GLY A 1209 -27.58 -17.60 -15.54
N ARG A 1210 -26.79 -17.00 -14.65
CA ARG A 1210 -27.09 -15.71 -14.00
C ARG A 1210 -25.90 -14.76 -14.08
N ASN A 1211 -26.15 -13.46 -14.03
CA ASN A 1211 -25.09 -12.45 -13.97
C ASN A 1211 -24.81 -11.95 -12.53
N ASN A 1212 -23.78 -11.13 -12.36
CA ASN A 1212 -23.46 -10.47 -11.09
C ASN A 1212 -24.51 -9.44 -10.58
N LYS A 1213 -25.55 -9.13 -11.36
CA LYS A 1213 -26.75 -8.39 -10.92
C LYS A 1213 -27.89 -9.32 -10.48
N ASP A 1214 -27.59 -10.61 -10.32
CA ASP A 1214 -28.51 -11.71 -10.01
C ASP A 1214 -29.70 -11.86 -10.98
N GLN A 1215 -29.52 -11.45 -12.24
CA GLN A 1215 -30.50 -11.61 -13.30
C GLN A 1215 -30.30 -12.97 -13.97
N GLU A 1216 -31.39 -13.74 -14.14
CA GLU A 1216 -31.40 -14.94 -14.98
C GLU A 1216 -31.27 -14.53 -16.46
N LYS A 1217 -30.37 -15.20 -17.19
CA LYS A 1217 -30.03 -14.95 -18.59
C LYS A 1217 -30.26 -16.17 -19.49
N ILE A 1218 -30.07 -17.35 -18.91
CA ILE A 1218 -30.29 -18.66 -19.52
C ILE A 1218 -31.01 -19.51 -18.47
N SER A 1219 -32.01 -20.29 -18.85
CA SER A 1219 -32.59 -21.32 -17.99
C SER A 1219 -32.87 -22.56 -18.81
N LEU A 1220 -32.55 -23.73 -18.28
CA LEU A 1220 -32.86 -25.04 -18.86
C LEU A 1220 -33.52 -25.90 -17.79
N GLN A 1221 -34.52 -26.70 -18.15
CA GLN A 1221 -35.12 -27.67 -17.24
C GLN A 1221 -35.37 -29.01 -17.92
N PHE A 1222 -34.89 -30.08 -17.29
CA PHE A 1222 -35.14 -31.46 -17.71
C PHE A 1222 -35.48 -32.35 -16.50
N LYS A 1223 -35.84 -33.60 -16.76
CA LYS A 1223 -36.23 -34.58 -15.74
C LYS A 1223 -35.68 -35.96 -16.07
N VAL A 1224 -35.42 -36.77 -15.05
CA VAL A 1224 -35.00 -38.17 -15.19
C VAL A 1224 -35.88 -39.06 -14.30
N PRO A 1225 -36.55 -40.09 -14.84
CA PRO A 1225 -37.42 -40.99 -14.08
C PRO A 1225 -36.61 -41.97 -13.22
N VAL A 1226 -37.20 -42.45 -12.12
CA VAL A 1226 -36.53 -43.37 -11.17
C VAL A 1226 -37.35 -44.64 -10.94
N GLY A 1227 -36.69 -45.80 -10.95
CA GLY A 1227 -37.32 -47.08 -10.60
C GLY A 1227 -38.06 -47.75 -11.76
N ARG A 1228 -39.17 -48.46 -11.46
CA ARG A 1228 -39.88 -49.30 -12.44
C ARG A 1228 -40.50 -48.52 -13.61
N ASP A 1229 -40.76 -47.23 -13.45
CA ASP A 1229 -41.30 -46.43 -14.57
C ASP A 1229 -40.24 -46.22 -15.67
N ALA A 1230 -38.95 -46.16 -15.30
CA ALA A 1230 -37.82 -46.23 -16.24
C ALA A 1230 -37.59 -47.64 -16.85
N LEU A 1231 -38.41 -48.64 -16.49
CA LEU A 1231 -38.52 -49.94 -17.15
C LEU A 1231 -39.78 -50.05 -18.03
N PHE A 1232 -40.84 -49.28 -17.76
CA PHE A 1232 -42.01 -49.17 -18.65
C PHE A 1232 -41.78 -48.24 -19.84
N ALA A 1233 -40.95 -47.19 -19.69
CA ALA A 1233 -40.49 -46.38 -20.82
C ALA A 1233 -39.77 -47.24 -21.90
N ARG A 1234 -38.99 -48.25 -21.48
CA ARG A 1234 -38.24 -49.20 -22.36
C ARG A 1234 -39.12 -50.11 -23.26
N ARG A 1235 -40.41 -49.81 -23.40
CA ARG A 1235 -41.38 -50.59 -24.19
C ARG A 1235 -42.33 -49.72 -25.03
N ARG A 1236 -42.06 -48.42 -25.17
CA ARG A 1236 -42.91 -47.49 -25.95
C ARG A 1236 -42.17 -46.55 -26.91
N ASP A 1237 -40.85 -46.54 -26.85
CA ASP A 1237 -39.95 -46.00 -27.89
C ASP A 1237 -39.30 -47.18 -28.63
#